data_AF-A0A2N7F573-F1
#
_entry.id   AF-A0A2N7F573-F1
#
_cell.length_a   1.000
_cell.length_b   1.000
_cell.length_c   1.000
_cell.angle_alpha   90.00
_cell.angle_beta   90.00
_cell.angle_gamma   90.00
#
_symmetry.space_group_name_H-M   'P 1'
#
loop_
_entity.id
_entity.type
_entity.pdbx_description
1 polymer ?
#
loop_
_entity_poly.entity_id
_entity_poly.type
_entity_poly.pdbx_seq_one_letter_code
_entity_poly.pdbx_strand_id
1 'polypeptide(L)'
;MAQRMLCLFCFGNQLAMQIPTLYLKGTFNGWGLDTPLFKEQDGSYRANLCLSTDLYRFKISDSDGTKQWTLSGHESEATLCELEQAMPLINTQGIGNDLLLSPAVAGQYSLKVQFSSSTPTVTVTKGEYNDQSTPQREPVNTRLIEVETDEMLPHWQHPEFAMSHDQLFQKLTISETRSFPFVFGDNVDGYYHGATYSYVNGGKYRHHQGWILGTFASYIDGKLNNKLEAKRASLTPYGIEHHYDHSRESLNLIQGSRLVSLTVSSNKPRTLSLIPELNIPTTHSQVHTSDSNIVIELSPQVCPDGCPRFVAIASNHAVHAREISLDAHPELRDLVQLSESNTKLMLTTSDKQTELVVYLGFAETLEAASSLVNQAFKNNEHVLHQQRIYEFLTNNYLWTNDLEYNQAVMWSRLASRTFVSHEFGTGIWAGLPWFKDCWGRDTFIALSGTSLVNGLFSEAKEIIENFASMQMLDEDSTNYGRIPNRVTSKTNIIYNTTDGTPWMIREALEYINYSGDVAFAKAIYPTLKHFITGVEKHYLNEDSLNEDYLNKDSLMAHRHPDTWMDAKIDGMTPWSPRGPKANDIQALWFESLNCAIQLAILVGDSESEKSWTIQAGKVKESFATKFWDDTNHRLADHLSQGDVPDYSVRPNQLMTISIPQKSPLNQNEREQYIVKNAVETLLFPWGICSLQQEHVDFHPYHDNQAMYHKDAAYHNGTIWGWNAGFTITALNKFKQQDLSYQLSQNLAKQILTQGCRGTMSENLDAFQESDCDLVESGTFAQAWSVSEYARNAQQDYLGYCPRLLDNQIHITPNFPSCWSELVASLPFGQGNQLRLSFESKNGISHYKIQSNLEDTVSPEITLVLTLDINHESVAVISTPLTQSLEIMIDSHQQQVTVNDKQAQFEIQPKPNNAILRDLQFAKPDFARQHNSLMSKDYLLNKRNKQKLSAAKD
;
A
#
# COMPACT_ATOMS: atom_id res chain seq x y z
N MET A 1 47.63 1.73 -39.88
CA MET A 1 48.61 2.84 -39.81
C MET A 1 47.82 4.07 -39.39
N ALA A 2 47.83 4.40 -38.09
CA ALA A 2 48.59 5.51 -37.49
C ALA A 2 48.03 6.88 -37.97
N GLN A 3 47.49 7.81 -37.18
CA GLN A 3 47.55 8.14 -35.76
C GLN A 3 46.22 8.82 -35.38
N ARG A 4 45.68 8.56 -34.18
CA ARG A 4 44.96 9.52 -33.32
C ARG A 4 44.59 8.81 -32.01
N MET A 5 45.63 8.49 -31.26
CA MET A 5 45.63 8.17 -29.84
C MET A 5 46.57 9.20 -29.21
N LEU A 6 46.26 9.64 -27.99
CA LEU A 6 46.87 10.74 -27.21
C LEU A 6 46.33 12.16 -27.49
N CYS A 7 45.31 12.52 -26.71
CA CYS A 7 45.33 13.78 -25.95
C CYS A 7 44.40 13.61 -24.73
N LEU A 8 44.90 12.90 -23.72
CA LEU A 8 44.33 12.81 -22.37
C LEU A 8 45.45 13.26 -21.43
N PHE A 9 45.11 14.17 -20.52
CA PHE A 9 45.96 14.74 -19.46
C PHE A 9 46.97 15.83 -19.87
N CYS A 10 46.45 17.05 -19.99
CA CYS A 10 47.19 18.28 -19.65
C CYS A 10 46.18 19.40 -19.32
N PHE A 11 45.65 19.40 -18.10
CA PHE A 11 45.21 20.63 -17.44
C PHE A 11 45.63 20.58 -15.98
N GLY A 12 46.63 21.39 -15.64
CA GLY A 12 47.04 21.67 -14.28
C GLY A 12 46.12 22.69 -13.64
N ASN A 13 45.77 22.42 -12.37
CA ASN A 13 45.20 23.28 -11.34
C ASN A 13 43.87 24.03 -11.59
N GLN A 14 42.90 23.65 -10.73
CA GLN A 14 41.72 24.40 -10.29
C GLN A 14 40.55 24.53 -11.28
N LEU A 15 39.98 23.40 -11.65
CA LEU A 15 38.54 23.19 -11.49
C LEU A 15 38.42 22.02 -10.52
N ALA A 16 38.36 22.30 -9.22
CA ALA A 16 37.95 21.29 -8.25
C ALA A 16 36.53 20.90 -8.67
N MET A 17 36.38 19.74 -9.32
CA MET A 17 35.08 19.21 -9.66
C MET A 17 34.32 19.07 -8.35
N GLN A 18 33.31 19.93 -8.16
CA GLN A 18 32.56 19.98 -6.91
C GLN A 18 31.84 18.65 -6.76
N ILE A 19 32.29 17.83 -5.82
CA ILE A 19 31.61 16.57 -5.47
C ILE A 19 30.21 16.99 -4.97
N PRO A 20 29.11 16.52 -5.59
CA PRO A 20 27.78 16.80 -5.08
C PRO A 20 27.59 16.14 -3.71
N THR A 21 26.52 16.48 -3.00
CA THR A 21 26.17 15.71 -1.80
C THR A 21 25.94 14.25 -2.21
N LEU A 22 26.72 13.36 -1.60
CA LEU A 22 26.56 11.92 -1.78
C LEU A 22 25.76 11.36 -0.63
N TYR A 23 25.00 10.30 -0.91
CA TYR A 23 24.13 9.61 0.01
C TYR A 23 24.46 8.13 0.01
N LEU A 24 24.36 7.49 1.17
CA LEU A 24 24.23 6.04 1.25
C LEU A 24 22.77 5.70 0.96
N LYS A 25 22.51 5.00 -0.14
CA LYS A 25 21.18 4.53 -0.53
C LYS A 25 21.15 3.02 -0.44
N GLY A 26 20.25 2.44 0.33
CA GLY A 26 20.18 0.99 0.49
C GLY A 26 18.97 0.50 1.25
N THR A 27 18.98 -0.80 1.51
CA THR A 27 17.93 -1.51 2.26
C THR A 27 17.66 -0.95 3.66
N PHE A 28 18.69 -0.45 4.35
CA PHE A 28 18.54 0.18 5.68
C PHE A 28 17.80 1.52 5.64
N ASN A 29 17.59 2.12 4.47
CA ASN A 29 16.89 3.39 4.32
C ASN A 29 15.90 3.47 3.14
N GLY A 30 15.45 2.34 2.61
CA GLY A 30 14.51 2.36 1.49
C GLY A 30 15.09 2.94 0.20
N TRP A 31 16.42 2.97 0.04
CA TRP A 31 17.14 3.66 -1.04
C TRP A 31 16.91 5.19 -1.09
N GLY A 32 16.51 5.79 0.02
CA GLY A 32 16.26 7.23 0.15
C GLY A 32 17.51 8.09 0.31
N LEU A 33 17.29 9.39 0.54
CA LEU A 33 18.34 10.41 0.72
C LEU A 33 18.63 10.72 2.21
N ASP A 34 18.16 9.88 3.13
CA ASP A 34 18.21 10.14 4.59
C ASP A 34 19.58 9.93 5.24
N THR A 35 20.57 9.43 4.48
CA THR A 35 21.91 9.15 4.98
C THR A 35 22.96 9.89 4.14
N PRO A 36 23.04 11.23 4.24
CA PRO A 36 24.06 12.01 3.56
C PRO A 36 25.45 11.70 4.11
N LEU A 37 26.47 11.75 3.25
CA LEU A 37 27.85 11.68 3.69
C LEU A 37 28.39 13.09 3.98
N PHE A 38 29.01 13.25 5.15
CA PHE A 38 29.60 14.49 5.62
C PHE A 38 31.08 14.55 5.32
N LYS A 39 31.54 15.68 4.80
CA LYS A 39 32.96 15.92 4.54
C LYS A 39 33.72 16.11 5.86
N GLU A 40 34.75 15.29 6.09
CA GLU A 40 35.65 15.41 7.23
C GLU A 40 36.82 16.39 6.95
N GLN A 41 37.53 16.77 8.00
CA GLN A 41 38.71 17.66 7.90
C GLN A 41 39.83 17.08 7.04
N ASP A 42 39.95 15.76 6.97
CA ASP A 42 40.93 15.06 6.14
C ASP A 42 40.52 14.92 4.66
N GLY A 43 39.36 15.49 4.28
CA GLY A 43 38.82 15.46 2.92
C GLY A 43 38.05 14.20 2.55
N SER A 44 37.92 13.23 3.46
CA SER A 44 37.04 12.08 3.30
C SER A 44 35.57 12.44 3.53
N TYR A 45 34.66 11.51 3.22
CA TYR A 45 33.23 11.65 3.42
C TYR A 45 32.73 10.51 4.31
N ARG A 46 31.97 10.80 5.37
CA ARG A 46 31.51 9.82 6.35
C ARG A 46 30.01 9.84 6.52
N ALA A 47 29.41 8.66 6.65
CA ALA A 47 28.06 8.49 7.19
C ALA A 47 28.09 7.48 8.33
N ASN A 48 27.17 7.63 9.29
CA ASN A 48 27.04 6.73 10.43
C ASN A 48 25.64 6.10 10.43
N LEU A 49 25.57 4.83 10.79
CA LEU A 49 24.37 4.00 10.68
C LEU A 49 24.24 3.10 11.90
N CYS A 50 23.04 3.01 12.47
CA CYS A 50 22.69 1.95 13.40
C CYS A 50 22.11 0.77 12.61
N LEU A 51 22.78 -0.37 12.66
CA LEU A 51 22.47 -1.57 11.88
C LEU A 51 22.25 -2.77 12.80
N SER A 52 21.26 -3.62 12.49
CA SER A 52 21.06 -4.92 13.12
C SER A 52 21.92 -6.00 12.44
N THR A 53 21.83 -7.23 12.95
CA THR A 53 22.39 -8.41 12.27
C THR A 53 21.52 -8.80 11.09
N ASP A 54 21.80 -8.25 9.92
CA ASP A 54 21.06 -8.50 8.68
C ASP A 54 22.00 -8.41 7.47
N LEU A 55 21.52 -8.74 6.27
CA LEU A 55 22.20 -8.49 5.01
C LEU A 55 21.70 -7.17 4.41
N TYR A 56 22.54 -6.15 4.45
CA TYR A 56 22.25 -4.86 3.84
C TYR A 56 22.82 -4.77 2.43
N ARG A 57 21.95 -4.39 1.49
CA ARG A 57 22.33 -3.97 0.13
C ARG A 57 22.33 -2.45 0.05
N PHE A 58 23.35 -1.83 -0.55
CA PHE A 58 23.43 -0.38 -0.70
C PHE A 58 24.36 0.08 -1.83
N LYS A 59 24.29 1.37 -2.17
CA LYS A 59 25.20 2.10 -3.05
C LYS A 59 25.50 3.48 -2.47
N ILE A 60 26.57 4.11 -2.96
CA ILE A 60 26.84 5.52 -2.71
C ILE A 60 26.44 6.29 -3.97
N SER A 61 25.57 7.28 -3.85
CA SER A 61 25.05 8.01 -5.02
C SER A 61 24.72 9.47 -4.69
N ASP A 62 24.74 10.34 -5.70
CA ASP A 62 24.07 11.65 -5.61
C ASP A 62 22.54 11.52 -5.57
N SER A 63 21.82 12.64 -5.43
CA SER A 63 20.36 12.68 -5.37
C SER A 63 19.71 11.96 -6.56
N ASP A 64 20.24 12.20 -7.76
CA ASP A 64 19.60 11.80 -9.02
C ASP A 64 20.06 10.44 -9.55
N GLY A 65 20.99 9.76 -8.87
CA GLY A 65 21.47 8.46 -9.35
C GLY A 65 22.34 8.58 -10.59
N THR A 66 23.07 9.69 -10.78
CA THR A 66 23.81 9.92 -12.02
C THR A 66 24.96 8.93 -12.16
N LYS A 67 25.24 8.50 -13.39
CA LYS A 67 26.32 7.54 -13.66
C LYS A 67 27.68 8.02 -13.15
N GLN A 68 27.90 9.32 -13.16
CA GLN A 68 29.13 9.94 -12.68
C GLN A 68 29.26 9.87 -11.15
N TRP A 69 28.17 9.78 -10.39
CA TRP A 69 28.22 9.82 -8.93
C TRP A 69 27.61 8.61 -8.23
N THR A 70 27.16 7.61 -9.00
CA THR A 70 26.75 6.30 -8.48
C THR A 70 27.96 5.37 -8.42
N LEU A 71 28.34 4.97 -7.20
CA LEU A 71 29.53 4.20 -6.90
C LEU A 71 29.16 2.82 -6.32
N SER A 72 29.78 1.76 -6.86
CA SER A 72 29.69 0.38 -6.34
C SER A 72 30.99 -0.40 -6.58
N GLY A 73 31.05 -1.67 -6.19
CA GLY A 73 32.24 -2.53 -6.28
C GLY A 73 32.43 -3.22 -7.63
N HIS A 74 31.37 -3.40 -8.42
CA HIS A 74 31.41 -4.10 -9.71
C HIS A 74 30.38 -3.55 -10.72
N GLU A 75 30.57 -3.86 -12.02
CA GLU A 75 29.69 -3.35 -13.08
C GLU A 75 28.29 -3.97 -13.03
N SER A 76 28.20 -5.27 -12.71
CA SER A 76 26.95 -6.05 -12.80
C SER A 76 26.71 -7.06 -11.67
N GLU A 77 27.61 -7.15 -10.67
CA GLU A 77 27.52 -8.17 -9.61
C GLU A 77 27.60 -7.54 -8.21
N ALA A 78 26.88 -8.11 -7.25
CA ALA A 78 26.92 -7.62 -5.88
C ALA A 78 28.31 -7.87 -5.26
N THR A 79 28.83 -6.90 -4.52
CA THR A 79 30.19 -6.95 -3.96
C THR A 79 30.15 -6.86 -2.45
N LEU A 80 30.76 -7.83 -1.75
CA LEU A 80 30.83 -7.84 -0.29
C LEU A 80 31.82 -6.78 0.22
N CYS A 81 31.35 -5.93 1.13
CA CYS A 81 32.13 -4.94 1.85
C CYS A 81 32.48 -5.48 3.24
N GLU A 82 33.71 -5.99 3.38
CA GLU A 82 34.23 -6.52 4.63
C GLU A 82 34.53 -5.39 5.64
N LEU A 83 34.23 -5.64 6.91
CA LEU A 83 34.52 -4.68 7.99
C LEU A 83 36.03 -4.43 8.09
N GLU A 84 36.39 -3.18 8.39
CA GLU A 84 37.77 -2.69 8.57
C GLU A 84 38.67 -2.85 7.32
N GLN A 85 38.10 -3.17 6.16
CA GLN A 85 38.83 -3.30 4.90
C GLN A 85 38.41 -2.22 3.89
N ALA A 86 39.40 -1.59 3.26
CA ALA A 86 39.16 -0.64 2.20
C ALA A 86 38.81 -1.37 0.90
N MET A 87 37.63 -1.11 0.35
CA MET A 87 37.13 -1.68 -0.89
C MET A 87 37.12 -0.63 -2.00
N PRO A 88 37.66 -0.92 -3.20
CA PRO A 88 37.64 0.00 -4.33
C PRO A 88 36.22 0.16 -4.90
N LEU A 89 35.92 1.36 -5.39
CA LEU A 89 34.66 1.69 -6.01
C LEU A 89 34.84 2.10 -7.48
N ILE A 90 33.83 1.80 -8.29
CA ILE A 90 33.71 2.20 -9.69
C ILE A 90 32.40 2.97 -9.92
N ASN A 91 32.41 3.84 -10.92
CA ASN A 91 31.23 4.54 -11.41
C ASN A 91 30.37 3.60 -12.25
N THR A 92 29.14 3.35 -11.82
CA THR A 92 28.26 2.38 -12.50
C THR A 92 26.79 2.74 -12.33
N GLN A 93 25.98 2.35 -13.32
CA GLN A 93 24.53 2.32 -13.24
C GLN A 93 24.08 0.91 -13.63
N GLY A 94 23.07 0.39 -12.94
CA GLY A 94 22.60 -0.98 -13.17
C GLY A 94 21.93 -1.54 -11.92
N ILE A 95 21.23 -2.66 -12.09
CA ILE A 95 20.56 -3.40 -11.02
C ILE A 95 21.38 -4.68 -10.75
N GLY A 96 21.44 -5.13 -9.51
CA GLY A 96 22.13 -6.37 -9.12
C GLY A 96 23.61 -6.21 -8.76
N ASN A 97 24.17 -5.01 -8.88
CA ASN A 97 25.55 -4.69 -8.51
C ASN A 97 25.69 -3.90 -7.21
N ASP A 98 24.91 -4.25 -6.19
CA ASP A 98 24.91 -3.53 -4.91
C ASP A 98 26.13 -3.90 -4.05
N LEU A 99 26.54 -2.97 -3.18
CA LEU A 99 27.44 -3.29 -2.08
C LEU A 99 26.67 -4.07 -1.01
N LEU A 100 27.29 -5.12 -0.48
CA LEU A 100 26.72 -5.96 0.58
C LEU A 100 27.47 -5.70 1.88
N LEU A 101 26.73 -5.52 2.97
CA LEU A 101 27.27 -5.46 4.33
C LEU A 101 26.45 -6.39 5.22
N SER A 102 27.11 -7.32 5.92
CA SER A 102 26.45 -8.21 6.87
C SER A 102 27.06 -8.08 8.27
N PRO A 103 26.54 -7.14 9.09
CA PRO A 103 27.01 -6.95 10.45
C PRO A 103 26.80 -8.21 11.30
N ALA A 104 27.87 -8.74 11.90
CA ALA A 104 27.77 -9.91 12.78
C ALA A 104 27.13 -9.58 14.15
N VAL A 105 27.08 -8.30 14.52
CA VAL A 105 26.49 -7.82 15.79
C VAL A 105 25.73 -6.53 15.51
N ALA A 106 24.54 -6.39 16.10
CA ALA A 106 23.78 -5.14 16.06
C ALA A 106 24.57 -4.00 16.73
N GLY A 107 24.67 -2.84 16.10
CA GLY A 107 25.56 -1.79 16.55
C GLY A 107 25.57 -0.55 15.67
N GLN A 108 26.36 0.44 16.12
CA GLN A 108 26.71 1.62 15.34
C GLN A 108 27.89 1.31 14.39
N TYR A 109 27.74 1.69 13.14
CA TYR A 109 28.72 1.50 12.06
C TYR A 109 29.03 2.84 11.40
N SER A 110 30.30 3.04 11.05
CA SER A 110 30.77 4.22 10.35
C SER A 110 31.29 3.83 8.97
N LEU A 111 30.77 4.47 7.93
CA LEU A 111 31.15 4.22 6.56
C LEU A 111 31.85 5.45 6.00
N LYS A 112 33.12 5.27 5.63
CA LYS A 112 34.03 6.33 5.21
C LYS A 112 34.44 6.12 3.76
N VAL A 113 34.23 7.15 2.93
CA VAL A 113 34.59 7.19 1.51
C VAL A 113 35.76 8.15 1.30
N GLN A 114 36.84 7.66 0.70
CA GLN A 114 38.03 8.44 0.38
C GLN A 114 38.17 8.64 -1.12
N PHE A 115 38.35 9.91 -1.52
CA PHE A 115 38.61 10.35 -2.90
C PHE A 115 40.08 10.75 -3.13
N SER A 116 40.99 10.42 -2.21
CA SER A 116 42.40 10.83 -2.24
C SER A 116 43.25 10.09 -3.30
N SER A 117 42.73 9.03 -3.92
CA SER A 117 43.37 8.22 -4.97
C SER A 117 42.61 8.28 -6.30
N SER A 118 43.21 7.81 -7.39
CA SER A 118 42.56 7.71 -8.71
C SER A 118 41.32 6.82 -8.74
N THR A 119 41.19 5.93 -7.75
CA THR A 119 40.04 5.05 -7.53
C THR A 119 39.49 5.36 -6.13
N PRO A 120 38.22 5.79 -6.00
CA PRO A 120 37.60 5.99 -4.70
C PRO A 120 37.56 4.68 -3.91
N THR A 121 37.64 4.76 -2.59
CA THR A 121 37.51 3.58 -1.71
C THR A 121 36.47 3.83 -0.63
N VAL A 122 35.82 2.75 -0.18
CA VAL A 122 34.95 2.75 0.99
C VAL A 122 35.51 1.83 2.06
N THR A 123 35.45 2.26 3.31
CA THR A 123 35.75 1.43 4.48
C THR A 123 34.58 1.49 5.44
N VAL A 124 34.14 0.34 5.95
CA VAL A 124 33.10 0.24 6.99
C VAL A 124 33.77 -0.19 8.29
N THR A 125 33.56 0.58 9.35
CA THR A 125 34.17 0.34 10.67
C THR A 125 33.09 0.23 11.74
N LYS A 126 33.36 -0.58 12.77
CA LYS A 126 32.44 -0.71 13.92
C LYS A 126 32.82 0.30 15.00
N GLY A 127 31.92 1.25 15.29
CA GLY A 127 32.10 2.24 16.34
C GLY A 127 32.97 3.46 15.99
N GLU A 128 32.83 4.48 16.86
CA GLU A 128 33.44 5.83 16.90
C GLU A 128 32.84 6.90 15.96
N TYR A 129 31.81 7.58 16.49
CA TYR A 129 31.73 9.04 16.34
C TYR A 129 32.92 9.63 17.10
N ASN A 130 33.68 10.50 16.45
CA ASN A 130 34.84 11.12 17.06
C ASN A 130 34.40 12.05 18.22
N ASP A 131 34.81 11.76 19.45
CA ASP A 131 34.49 12.46 20.72
C ASP A 131 34.87 13.96 20.77
N GLN A 132 35.45 14.51 19.71
CA GLN A 132 35.95 15.88 19.69
C GLN A 132 34.90 16.95 19.38
N SER A 133 33.67 16.57 19.04
CA SER A 133 32.61 17.56 18.84
C SER A 133 31.94 17.88 20.18
N THR A 134 32.60 18.71 20.98
CA THR A 134 32.01 19.33 22.18
C THR A 134 30.66 19.96 21.79
N PRO A 135 29.54 19.68 22.49
CA PRO A 135 28.27 20.32 22.23
C PRO A 135 28.46 21.84 22.22
N GLN A 136 28.03 22.52 21.15
CA GLN A 136 28.12 23.99 21.08
C GLN A 136 27.03 24.69 21.92
N ARG A 137 26.17 23.91 22.60
CA ARG A 137 25.08 24.40 23.46
C ARG A 137 25.14 23.74 24.83
N GLU A 138 24.60 24.45 25.83
CA GLU A 138 24.42 23.91 27.18
C GLU A 138 23.46 22.69 27.16
N PRO A 139 23.74 21.65 27.96
CA PRO A 139 22.83 20.53 28.11
C PRO A 139 21.48 20.95 28.68
N VAL A 140 20.41 20.35 28.19
CA VAL A 140 19.06 20.64 28.69
C VAL A 140 18.91 20.17 30.14
N ASN A 141 18.43 21.04 31.02
CA ASN A 141 18.09 20.72 32.40
C ASN A 141 17.01 21.71 32.88
N THR A 142 15.75 21.41 32.58
CA THR A 142 14.60 22.28 32.88
C THR A 142 13.43 21.50 33.48
N ARG A 143 12.46 22.21 34.05
CA ARG A 143 11.20 21.64 34.53
C ARG A 143 10.07 22.13 33.63
N LEU A 144 9.31 21.19 33.07
CA LEU A 144 8.06 21.48 32.40
C LEU A 144 6.93 21.41 33.43
N ILE A 145 6.06 22.42 33.42
CA ILE A 145 4.91 22.48 34.32
C ILE A 145 3.72 21.75 33.73
N GLU A 146 2.91 21.19 34.61
CA GLU A 146 1.57 20.73 34.26
C GLU A 146 0.72 21.97 33.96
N VAL A 147 0.02 21.96 32.83
CA VAL A 147 -0.94 23.01 32.48
C VAL A 147 -2.32 22.47 32.85
N GLU A 148 -3.02 23.16 33.76
CA GLU A 148 -4.39 22.78 34.14
C GLU A 148 -5.29 22.74 32.89
N THR A 149 -5.94 21.59 32.65
CA THR A 149 -6.93 21.42 31.58
C THR A 149 -8.33 21.49 32.17
N ASP A 150 -9.13 22.45 31.71
CA ASP A 150 -10.54 22.62 32.11
C ASP A 150 -11.50 21.62 31.41
N GLU A 151 -10.99 20.76 30.51
CA GLU A 151 -11.81 19.93 29.63
C GLU A 151 -12.03 18.50 30.17
N MET A 152 -13.27 18.03 30.09
CA MET A 152 -13.65 16.65 30.37
C MET A 152 -12.94 15.69 29.41
N LEU A 153 -12.47 14.55 29.92
CA LEU A 153 -11.94 13.46 29.10
C LEU A 153 -12.88 13.15 27.91
N PRO A 154 -12.34 12.80 26.73
CA PRO A 154 -13.16 12.47 25.56
C PRO A 154 -14.25 11.44 25.90
N HIS A 155 -15.50 11.78 25.57
CA HIS A 155 -16.63 10.89 25.83
C HIS A 155 -16.74 9.85 24.72
N TRP A 156 -16.42 8.60 25.05
CA TRP A 156 -16.55 7.47 24.13
C TRP A 156 -18.02 7.14 23.85
N GLN A 157 -18.43 7.33 22.59
CA GLN A 157 -19.69 6.82 22.09
C GLN A 157 -19.43 5.55 21.28
N HIS A 158 -20.32 4.57 21.41
CA HIS A 158 -20.30 3.38 20.55
C HIS A 158 -21.69 3.18 19.96
N PRO A 159 -21.79 2.83 18.67
CA PRO A 159 -23.07 2.51 18.07
C PRO A 159 -23.56 1.15 18.58
N GLU A 160 -24.88 0.99 18.76
CA GLU A 160 -25.48 -0.23 19.31
C GLU A 160 -25.16 -1.51 18.51
N PHE A 161 -24.83 -1.39 17.22
CA PHE A 161 -24.52 -2.52 16.34
C PHE A 161 -23.06 -2.98 16.42
N ALA A 162 -22.16 -2.19 17.01
CA ALA A 162 -20.75 -2.51 17.12
C ALA A 162 -20.38 -2.82 18.57
N MET A 163 -19.31 -3.61 18.75
CA MET A 163 -18.72 -3.80 20.07
C MET A 163 -18.20 -2.48 20.62
N SER A 164 -18.20 -2.33 21.96
CA SER A 164 -17.51 -1.22 22.62
C SER A 164 -16.03 -1.14 22.21
N HIS A 165 -15.42 0.05 22.29
CA HIS A 165 -14.03 0.29 21.89
C HIS A 165 -13.05 -0.68 22.56
N ASP A 166 -13.17 -0.90 23.88
CA ASP A 166 -12.31 -1.83 24.62
C ASP A 166 -12.41 -3.26 24.09
N GLN A 167 -13.63 -3.74 23.84
CA GLN A 167 -13.86 -5.09 23.32
C GLN A 167 -13.34 -5.23 21.88
N LEU A 168 -13.61 -4.24 21.01
CA LEU A 168 -13.16 -4.27 19.63
C LEU A 168 -11.63 -4.24 19.57
N PHE A 169 -10.97 -3.31 20.26
CA PHE A 169 -9.51 -3.24 20.29
C PHE A 169 -8.87 -4.49 20.88
N GLN A 170 -9.44 -5.06 21.94
CA GLN A 170 -8.99 -6.33 22.47
C GLN A 170 -9.09 -7.45 21.44
N LYS A 171 -10.18 -7.52 20.68
CA LYS A 171 -10.37 -8.51 19.61
C LYS A 171 -9.43 -8.27 18.44
N LEU A 172 -9.05 -7.04 18.13
CA LEU A 172 -8.15 -6.73 17.02
C LEU A 172 -6.66 -6.85 17.38
N THR A 173 -6.32 -6.85 18.67
CA THR A 173 -4.91 -6.86 19.11
C THR A 173 -4.20 -8.15 18.68
N ILE A 174 -3.10 -8.01 17.92
CA ILE A 174 -2.18 -9.11 17.58
C ILE A 174 -1.11 -9.16 18.66
N SER A 175 -0.96 -10.30 19.33
CA SER A 175 -0.16 -10.41 20.55
C SER A 175 0.79 -11.60 20.49
N GLU A 176 2.09 -11.35 20.65
CA GLU A 176 3.12 -12.37 20.48
C GLU A 176 4.15 -12.34 21.62
N THR A 177 4.71 -13.51 21.92
CA THR A 177 5.84 -13.68 22.85
C THR A 177 7.20 -13.70 22.13
N ARG A 178 7.21 -13.46 20.82
CA ARG A 178 8.40 -13.42 19.96
C ARG A 178 8.41 -12.14 19.15
N SER A 179 9.59 -11.75 18.66
CA SER A 179 9.76 -10.59 17.79
C SER A 179 8.96 -10.73 16.49
N PHE A 180 8.34 -9.63 16.07
CA PHE A 180 7.66 -9.48 14.80
C PHE A 180 7.77 -8.03 14.29
N PRO A 181 7.85 -7.81 12.97
CA PRO A 181 7.86 -6.48 12.38
C PRO A 181 6.44 -5.87 12.29
N PHE A 182 6.37 -4.55 12.32
CA PHE A 182 5.13 -3.77 12.23
C PHE A 182 5.37 -2.42 11.54
N VAL A 183 4.30 -1.83 11.00
CA VAL A 183 4.34 -0.50 10.39
C VAL A 183 3.07 0.29 10.65
N PHE A 184 3.21 1.62 10.79
CA PHE A 184 2.11 2.58 10.87
C PHE A 184 2.42 3.79 9.98
N GLY A 185 1.42 4.35 9.31
CA GLY A 185 1.54 5.64 8.60
C GLY A 185 1.00 6.79 9.45
N ASP A 186 1.54 8.00 9.23
CA ASP A 186 1.00 9.23 9.82
C ASP A 186 -0.12 9.85 8.97
N ASN A 187 -0.39 9.29 7.79
CA ASN A 187 -1.35 9.79 6.81
C ASN A 187 -1.06 11.24 6.36
N VAL A 188 0.22 11.64 6.33
CA VAL A 188 0.70 12.94 5.85
C VAL A 188 1.81 12.70 4.84
N ASP A 189 2.97 12.30 5.33
CA ASP A 189 4.19 12.10 4.54
C ASP A 189 5.20 11.15 5.21
N GLY A 190 4.84 10.48 6.31
CA GLY A 190 5.72 9.59 7.03
C GLY A 190 5.10 8.29 7.52
N TYR A 191 5.98 7.37 7.91
CA TYR A 191 5.61 6.09 8.49
C TYR A 191 6.61 5.64 9.56
N TYR A 192 6.13 4.94 10.57
CA TYR A 192 6.94 4.31 11.60
C TYR A 192 7.03 2.80 11.34
N HIS A 193 8.23 2.28 11.09
CA HIS A 193 8.47 0.86 10.87
C HIS A 193 9.54 0.34 11.81
N GLY A 194 9.30 -0.83 12.43
CA GLY A 194 10.22 -1.46 13.37
C GLY A 194 9.88 -2.90 13.68
N ALA A 195 10.63 -3.50 14.60
CA ALA A 195 10.38 -4.83 15.14
C ALA A 195 10.24 -4.81 16.66
N THR A 196 9.34 -5.64 17.19
CA THR A 196 9.15 -5.80 18.63
C THR A 196 10.33 -6.54 19.28
N TYR A 197 10.49 -6.44 20.61
CA TYR A 197 11.61 -7.05 21.35
C TYR A 197 12.98 -6.61 20.84
N SER A 198 13.09 -5.37 20.35
CA SER A 198 14.34 -4.80 19.91
C SER A 198 14.43 -3.32 20.27
N TYR A 199 15.66 -2.86 20.50
CA TYR A 199 16.00 -1.44 20.47
C TYR A 199 16.63 -1.07 19.12
N VAL A 200 17.53 -1.91 18.60
CA VAL A 200 18.13 -1.74 17.26
C VAL A 200 17.15 -2.19 16.19
N ASN A 201 16.71 -1.29 15.31
CA ASN A 201 15.52 -1.48 14.46
C ASN A 201 14.23 -1.68 15.27
N GLY A 202 14.20 -1.24 16.54
CA GLY A 202 12.98 -1.20 17.37
C GLY A 202 11.92 -0.23 16.83
N GLY A 203 12.35 0.71 15.99
CA GLY A 203 11.51 1.44 15.06
C GLY A 203 12.15 2.73 14.57
N LYS A 204 11.72 3.22 13.40
CA LYS A 204 12.18 4.48 12.79
C LYS A 204 11.00 5.22 12.21
N TYR A 205 10.77 6.45 12.66
CA TYR A 205 9.80 7.36 12.06
C TYR A 205 10.41 8.04 10.85
N ARG A 206 10.02 7.61 9.65
CA ARG A 206 10.56 8.07 8.38
C ARG A 206 9.65 9.11 7.75
N HIS A 207 10.14 10.34 7.64
CA HIS A 207 9.56 11.41 6.82
C HIS A 207 10.17 11.41 5.42
N HIS A 208 9.73 12.33 4.54
CA HIS A 208 10.13 12.43 3.13
C HIS A 208 11.54 11.87 2.81
N GLN A 209 12.60 12.50 3.34
CA GLN A 209 14.01 12.12 3.12
C GLN A 209 14.80 11.92 4.43
N GLY A 210 14.17 11.44 5.50
CA GLY A 210 14.82 11.45 6.82
C GLY A 210 14.13 10.59 7.87
N TRP A 211 14.84 10.30 8.95
CA TRP A 211 14.21 9.88 10.21
C TRP A 211 14.86 10.62 11.39
N ILE A 212 14.04 11.11 12.30
CA ILE A 212 14.48 11.86 13.48
C ILE A 212 14.23 11.08 14.76
N LEU A 213 13.13 10.31 14.80
CA LEU A 213 12.76 9.48 15.94
C LEU A 213 13.00 8.01 15.63
N GLY A 214 13.76 7.34 16.51
CA GLY A 214 13.97 5.90 16.50
C GLY A 214 13.02 5.18 17.46
N THR A 215 13.57 4.29 18.29
CA THR A 215 12.84 3.67 19.40
C THR A 215 12.76 4.60 20.62
N PHE A 216 12.41 4.05 21.78
CA PHE A 216 12.47 4.74 23.07
C PHE A 216 12.74 3.74 24.19
N ALA A 217 13.13 4.25 25.36
CA ALA A 217 13.23 3.48 26.60
C ALA A 217 12.39 4.10 27.71
N SER A 218 11.85 3.27 28.59
CA SER A 218 11.06 3.70 29.74
C SER A 218 11.61 3.17 31.07
N TYR A 219 11.36 3.91 32.15
CA TYR A 219 11.80 3.56 33.51
C TYR A 219 10.66 3.65 34.51
N ILE A 220 10.69 2.75 35.50
CA ILE A 220 9.84 2.78 36.69
C ILE A 220 10.75 2.82 37.93
N ASP A 221 10.62 3.85 38.76
CA ASP A 221 11.47 4.08 39.94
C ASP A 221 12.98 3.96 39.63
N GLY A 222 13.41 4.49 38.47
CA GLY A 222 14.80 4.46 38.03
C GLY A 222 15.30 3.11 37.50
N LYS A 223 14.42 2.10 37.37
CA LYS A 223 14.74 0.82 36.72
C LYS A 223 14.21 0.77 35.29
N LEU A 224 15.08 0.41 34.34
CA LEU A 224 14.70 0.21 32.93
C LEU A 224 13.64 -0.89 32.79
N ASN A 225 12.57 -0.59 32.06
CA ASN A 225 11.71 -1.59 31.45
C ASN A 225 12.48 -2.17 30.24
N ASN A 226 13.14 -3.32 30.44
CA ASN A 226 13.94 -3.93 29.38
C ASN A 226 13.03 -4.58 28.32
N LYS A 227 12.85 -3.90 27.19
CA LYS A 227 11.98 -4.33 26.08
C LYS A 227 12.35 -5.69 25.50
N LEU A 228 13.62 -6.08 25.59
CA LEU A 228 14.09 -7.41 25.15
C LEU A 228 13.53 -8.54 26.04
N GLU A 229 13.12 -8.22 27.26
CA GLU A 229 12.60 -9.14 28.28
C GLU A 229 11.09 -8.92 28.55
N ALA A 230 10.40 -8.16 27.71
CA ALA A 230 8.95 -7.98 27.82
C ALA A 230 8.25 -9.36 27.87
N LYS A 231 7.16 -9.48 28.64
CA LYS A 231 6.38 -10.73 28.70
C LYS A 231 5.63 -10.98 27.40
N ARG A 232 5.23 -9.88 26.75
CA ARG A 232 4.45 -9.87 25.51
C ARG A 232 4.62 -8.53 24.80
N ALA A 233 4.57 -8.56 23.47
CA ALA A 233 4.36 -7.40 22.64
C ALA A 233 2.98 -7.50 21.97
N SER A 234 2.25 -6.39 21.92
CA SER A 234 0.88 -6.33 21.45
C SER A 234 0.74 -5.20 20.44
N LEU A 235 0.50 -5.56 19.18
CA LEU A 235 0.15 -4.63 18.11
C LEU A 235 -1.34 -4.34 18.21
N THR A 236 -1.68 -3.09 18.53
CA THR A 236 -3.04 -2.60 18.64
C THR A 236 -3.40 -1.76 17.40
N PRO A 237 -4.69 -1.51 17.12
CA PRO A 237 -5.10 -0.65 16.00
C PRO A 237 -4.53 0.78 16.01
N TYR A 238 -3.94 1.23 17.11
CA TYR A 238 -3.46 2.60 17.29
C TYR A 238 -1.96 2.68 17.63
N GLY A 239 -1.27 1.54 17.79
CA GLY A 239 0.14 1.56 18.17
C GLY A 239 0.70 0.20 18.56
N ILE A 240 1.89 0.23 19.15
CA ILE A 240 2.59 -0.95 19.65
C ILE A 240 2.80 -0.85 21.16
N GLU A 241 2.53 -1.94 21.87
CA GLU A 241 2.67 -2.04 23.33
C GLU A 241 3.66 -3.15 23.72
N HIS A 242 4.47 -2.92 24.76
CA HIS A 242 5.27 -3.93 25.44
C HIS A 242 4.81 -4.05 26.90
N HIS A 243 4.47 -5.27 27.31
CA HIS A 243 3.91 -5.56 28.63
C HIS A 243 4.94 -6.24 29.54
N TYR A 244 4.97 -5.78 30.80
CA TYR A 244 5.81 -6.29 31.88
C TYR A 244 4.92 -6.76 33.04
N ASP A 245 5.51 -7.26 34.14
CA ASP A 245 4.73 -7.80 35.26
C ASP A 245 3.78 -6.78 35.91
N HIS A 246 4.20 -5.51 36.00
CA HIS A 246 3.47 -4.44 36.71
C HIS A 246 3.45 -3.11 35.95
N SER A 247 3.95 -3.09 34.72
CA SER A 247 4.07 -1.90 33.87
C SER A 247 3.83 -2.25 32.42
N ARG A 248 3.59 -1.21 31.61
CA ARG A 248 3.46 -1.29 30.16
C ARG A 248 4.05 -0.02 29.56
N GLU A 249 4.69 -0.15 28.41
CA GLU A 249 5.04 0.99 27.57
C GLU A 249 4.35 0.89 26.20
N SER A 250 4.14 2.03 25.53
CA SER A 250 3.56 2.06 24.19
C SER A 250 4.07 3.22 23.32
N LEU A 251 3.99 3.02 22.02
CA LEU A 251 4.21 4.04 20.99
C LEU A 251 3.02 4.07 20.03
N ASN A 252 2.44 5.26 19.85
CA ASN A 252 1.38 5.51 18.89
C ASN A 252 1.83 6.60 17.91
N LEU A 253 1.67 6.35 16.61
CA LEU A 253 1.83 7.35 15.56
C LEU A 253 0.45 7.96 15.25
N ILE A 254 0.27 9.25 15.53
CA ILE A 254 -1.04 9.90 15.46
C ILE A 254 -1.38 10.24 14.01
N GLN A 255 -2.32 9.50 13.42
CA GLN A 255 -2.79 9.71 12.05
C GLN A 255 -3.35 11.13 11.83
N GLY A 256 -3.02 11.70 10.66
CA GLY A 256 -3.38 13.06 10.21
C GLY A 256 -2.41 14.15 10.67
N SER A 257 -1.32 13.80 11.36
CA SER A 257 -0.37 14.77 11.90
C SER A 257 1.01 14.16 12.07
N ARG A 258 2.07 14.96 11.98
CA ARG A 258 3.43 14.51 12.32
C ARG A 258 3.65 14.53 13.83
N LEU A 259 2.96 13.63 14.53
CA LEU A 259 2.90 13.57 15.98
C LEU A 259 3.00 12.13 16.47
N VAL A 260 3.84 11.92 17.48
CA VAL A 260 4.01 10.62 18.15
C VAL A 260 3.67 10.79 19.63
N SER A 261 2.98 9.81 20.21
CA SER A 261 2.83 9.71 21.67
C SER A 261 3.58 8.49 22.18
N LEU A 262 4.44 8.70 23.18
CA LEU A 262 5.13 7.65 23.92
C LEU A 262 4.52 7.57 25.32
N THR A 263 4.20 6.37 25.78
CA THR A 263 3.56 6.18 27.09
C THR A 263 4.33 5.17 27.92
N VAL A 264 4.43 5.42 29.22
CA VAL A 264 4.77 4.42 30.22
C VAL A 264 3.73 4.44 31.33
N SER A 265 3.26 3.27 31.73
CA SER A 265 2.22 3.09 32.74
C SER A 265 2.61 2.05 33.77
N SER A 266 2.09 2.19 34.98
CA SER A 266 2.31 1.32 36.13
C SER A 266 1.00 1.09 36.87
N ASN A 267 0.82 -0.10 37.44
CA ASN A 267 -0.38 -0.43 38.23
C ASN A 267 -0.51 0.35 39.55
N LYS A 268 0.52 1.10 39.96
CA LYS A 268 0.56 1.94 41.16
C LYS A 268 1.28 3.27 40.84
N PRO A 269 1.02 4.35 41.60
CA PRO A 269 1.79 5.58 41.48
C PRO A 269 3.29 5.37 41.71
N ARG A 270 4.12 5.73 40.72
CA ARG A 270 5.57 5.53 40.68
C ARG A 270 6.26 6.74 40.06
N THR A 271 7.58 6.86 40.23
CA THR A 271 8.35 7.80 39.41
C THR A 271 8.52 7.18 38.04
N LEU A 272 8.03 7.86 37.00
CA LEU A 272 8.04 7.36 35.63
C LEU A 272 9.01 8.19 34.80
N SER A 273 9.77 7.53 33.93
CA SER A 273 10.63 8.24 32.97
C SER A 273 10.54 7.67 31.56
N LEU A 274 10.69 8.54 30.56
CA LEU A 274 10.80 8.20 29.14
C LEU A 274 12.03 8.87 28.54
N ILE A 275 12.71 8.16 27.64
CA ILE A 275 13.78 8.72 26.80
C ILE A 275 13.59 8.27 25.34
N PRO A 276 13.19 9.17 24.43
CA PRO A 276 13.13 8.89 23.00
C PRO A 276 14.54 8.76 22.40
N GLU A 277 14.72 7.85 21.44
CA GLU A 277 15.91 7.83 20.58
C GLU A 277 15.79 8.93 19.54
N LEU A 278 16.43 10.07 19.80
CA LEU A 278 16.44 11.19 18.87
C LEU A 278 17.72 11.18 18.05
N ASN A 279 17.60 11.00 16.74
CA ASN A 279 18.70 11.12 15.79
C ASN A 279 19.03 12.59 15.49
N ILE A 280 19.30 13.35 16.55
CA ILE A 280 19.56 14.79 16.51
C ILE A 280 20.97 15.03 17.08
N PRO A 281 21.98 15.31 16.23
CA PRO A 281 23.32 15.59 16.70
C PRO A 281 23.34 16.81 17.61
N THR A 282 23.96 16.69 18.79
CA THR A 282 24.04 17.79 19.77
C THR A 282 24.80 19.00 19.23
N THR A 283 25.78 18.77 18.35
CA THR A 283 26.61 19.81 17.73
C THR A 283 25.93 20.56 16.59
N HIS A 284 24.82 20.02 16.07
CA HIS A 284 24.04 20.58 14.98
C HIS A 284 22.59 20.88 15.40
N SER A 285 22.37 21.15 16.68
CA SER A 285 21.04 21.49 17.22
C SER A 285 21.06 22.71 18.13
N GLN A 286 19.92 23.39 18.20
CA GLN A 286 19.61 24.45 19.17
C GLN A 286 18.38 24.03 19.99
N VAL A 287 18.27 24.52 21.22
CA VAL A 287 17.14 24.18 22.10
C VAL A 287 16.44 25.45 22.55
N HIS A 288 15.11 25.42 22.45
CA HIS A 288 14.20 26.46 22.90
C HIS A 288 13.32 25.87 23.99
N THR A 289 13.24 26.54 25.13
CA THR A 289 12.46 26.07 26.28
C THR A 289 11.34 27.04 26.60
N SER A 290 10.16 26.50 26.86
CA SER A 290 9.04 27.22 27.48
C SER A 290 8.62 26.51 28.78
N ASP A 291 7.61 27.05 29.47
CA ASP A 291 7.06 26.40 30.65
C ASP A 291 6.38 25.06 30.32
N SER A 292 5.79 24.92 29.13
CA SER A 292 4.98 23.74 28.75
C SER A 292 5.68 22.76 27.81
N ASN A 293 6.73 23.19 27.09
CA ASN A 293 7.40 22.33 26.11
C ASN A 293 8.88 22.70 25.86
N ILE A 294 9.57 21.79 25.19
CA ILE A 294 10.94 21.96 24.69
C ILE A 294 10.90 21.79 23.18
N VAL A 295 11.53 22.68 22.42
CA VAL A 295 11.69 22.54 20.97
C VAL A 295 13.18 22.42 20.64
N ILE A 296 13.55 21.32 19.98
CA ILE A 296 14.89 21.08 19.47
C ILE A 296 14.90 21.42 17.97
N GLU A 297 15.69 22.40 17.58
CA GLU A 297 15.86 22.86 16.20
C GLU A 297 17.11 22.23 15.59
N LEU A 298 16.96 21.55 14.45
CA LEU A 298 18.08 21.03 13.68
C LEU A 298 18.71 22.13 12.79
N SER A 299 20.03 22.10 12.65
CA SER A 299 20.71 22.98 11.69
C SER A 299 20.36 22.56 10.24
N PRO A 300 20.24 23.50 9.28
CA PRO A 300 19.98 23.16 7.88
C PRO A 300 21.01 22.24 7.22
N GLN A 301 22.20 22.10 7.81
CA GLN A 301 23.28 21.24 7.30
C GLN A 301 23.02 19.75 7.51
N VAL A 302 22.19 19.39 8.48
CA VAL A 302 21.89 18.00 8.86
C VAL A 302 20.43 17.63 8.68
N CYS A 303 19.63 18.55 8.12
CA CYS A 303 18.21 18.37 7.84
C CYS A 303 18.03 18.37 6.32
N PRO A 304 17.81 17.20 5.68
CA PRO A 304 17.51 17.14 4.25
C PRO A 304 16.31 18.00 3.89
N ASP A 305 16.27 18.49 2.65
CA ASP A 305 15.14 19.28 2.16
C ASP A 305 13.83 18.49 2.30
N GLY A 306 12.78 19.15 2.80
CA GLY A 306 11.47 18.53 3.07
C GLY A 306 11.36 17.76 4.40
N CYS A 307 12.46 17.59 5.16
CA CYS A 307 12.37 17.01 6.49
C CYS A 307 11.92 18.04 7.55
N PRO A 308 11.13 17.63 8.57
CA PRO A 308 10.81 18.49 9.70
C PRO A 308 12.07 18.95 10.42
N ARG A 309 12.21 20.27 10.62
CA ARG A 309 13.40 20.87 11.22
C ARG A 309 13.29 21.04 12.74
N PHE A 310 12.06 21.11 13.26
CA PHE A 310 11.79 21.40 14.66
C PHE A 310 11.07 20.22 15.30
N VAL A 311 11.62 19.72 16.41
CA VAL A 311 11.04 18.65 17.23
C VAL A 311 10.60 19.23 18.56
N ALA A 312 9.30 19.37 18.74
CA ALA A 312 8.73 19.80 20.01
C ALA A 312 8.39 18.59 20.89
N ILE A 313 8.57 18.74 22.20
CA ILE A 313 8.36 17.70 23.20
C ILE A 313 7.55 18.30 24.36
N ALA A 314 6.43 17.68 24.69
CA ALA A 314 5.58 18.04 25.83
C ALA A 314 5.09 16.78 26.55
N SER A 315 4.53 16.93 27.75
CA SER A 315 3.99 15.81 28.55
C SER A 315 2.66 16.16 29.20
N ASN A 316 1.86 15.13 29.51
CA ASN A 316 0.58 15.30 30.21
C ASN A 316 0.73 15.67 31.70
N HIS A 317 1.92 15.47 32.28
CA HIS A 317 2.22 15.82 33.66
C HIS A 317 3.46 16.71 33.75
N ALA A 318 3.65 17.36 34.90
CA ALA A 318 4.89 18.08 35.20
C ALA A 318 6.08 17.11 35.21
N VAL A 319 7.14 17.42 34.44
CA VAL A 319 8.33 16.58 34.31
C VAL A 319 9.62 17.39 34.48
N HIS A 320 10.66 16.74 34.99
CA HIS A 320 12.03 17.19 34.84
C HIS A 320 12.60 16.63 33.54
N ALA A 321 13.00 17.52 32.63
CA ALA A 321 13.60 17.18 31.36
C ALA A 321 15.10 17.46 31.42
N ARG A 322 15.92 16.41 31.27
CA ARG A 322 17.37 16.47 31.40
C ARG A 322 18.07 15.68 30.31
N GLU A 323 19.05 16.29 29.66
CA GLU A 323 20.03 15.55 28.86
C GLU A 323 20.99 14.80 29.77
N ILE A 324 21.04 13.48 29.59
CA ILE A 324 21.83 12.57 30.43
C ILE A 324 23.13 12.15 29.75
N SER A 325 24.12 11.76 30.58
CA SER A 325 25.33 11.07 30.14
C SER A 325 25.08 9.56 30.16
N LEU A 326 25.51 8.82 29.14
CA LEU A 326 25.34 7.36 29.14
C LEU A 326 26.32 6.66 30.09
N ASP A 327 27.34 7.33 30.62
CA ASP A 327 28.17 6.77 31.70
C ASP A 327 27.37 6.56 32.99
N ALA A 328 26.38 7.42 33.24
CA ALA A 328 25.47 7.28 34.39
C ALA A 328 24.35 6.25 34.12
N HIS A 329 24.17 5.84 32.87
CA HIS A 329 23.11 4.95 32.39
C HIS A 329 23.68 3.93 31.38
N PRO A 330 24.57 3.03 31.81
CA PRO A 330 25.24 2.09 30.91
C PRO A 330 24.24 1.23 30.12
N GLU A 331 23.07 0.93 30.67
CA GLU A 331 21.99 0.23 29.98
C GLU A 331 21.51 0.94 28.70
N LEU A 332 21.54 2.28 28.66
CA LEU A 332 21.16 3.04 27.47
C LEU A 332 22.24 3.01 26.39
N ARG A 333 23.51 2.85 26.77
CA ARG A 333 24.63 2.64 25.85
C ARG A 333 24.66 1.21 25.33
N ASP A 334 24.56 0.25 26.23
CA ASP A 334 24.89 -1.14 25.93
C ASP A 334 23.69 -1.92 25.37
N LEU A 335 22.48 -1.66 25.88
CA LEU A 335 21.26 -2.34 25.44
C LEU A 335 20.48 -1.52 24.41
N VAL A 336 20.21 -0.25 24.72
CA VAL A 336 19.42 0.63 23.84
C VAL A 336 20.26 1.15 22.67
N GLN A 337 21.59 1.24 22.86
CA GLN A 337 22.54 1.73 21.86
C GLN A 337 22.30 3.19 21.43
N LEU A 338 21.88 4.03 22.38
CA LEU A 338 21.81 5.48 22.18
C LEU A 338 23.21 6.02 21.86
N SER A 339 23.28 7.00 20.96
CA SER A 339 24.53 7.65 20.59
C SER A 339 24.90 8.77 21.57
N GLU A 340 26.15 8.81 22.02
CA GLU A 340 26.70 9.93 22.79
C GLU A 340 26.69 11.24 22.01
N SER A 341 26.80 11.20 20.67
CA SER A 341 26.79 12.40 19.83
C SER A 341 25.39 12.99 19.63
N ASN A 342 24.34 12.21 19.91
CA ASN A 342 22.94 12.61 19.70
C ASN A 342 22.28 13.13 20.98
N THR A 343 21.14 13.80 20.85
CA THR A 343 20.35 14.32 21.97
C THR A 343 19.76 13.16 22.79
N LYS A 344 20.00 13.15 24.11
CA LYS A 344 19.58 12.09 25.05
C LYS A 344 18.68 12.68 26.14
N LEU A 345 17.51 13.16 25.76
CA LEU A 345 16.60 13.88 26.65
C LEU A 345 15.72 12.92 27.44
N MET A 346 16.00 12.76 28.74
CA MET A 346 15.16 11.98 29.65
C MET A 346 14.11 12.89 30.30
N LEU A 347 12.85 12.50 30.21
CA LEU A 347 11.72 13.16 30.88
C LEU A 347 11.26 12.31 32.07
N THR A 348 11.29 12.86 33.28
CA THR A 348 10.92 12.15 34.52
C THR A 348 9.81 12.89 35.26
N THR A 349 8.75 12.21 35.69
CA THR A 349 7.64 12.83 36.43
C THR A 349 8.13 13.55 37.69
N SER A 350 7.60 14.76 37.94
CA SER A 350 7.90 15.53 39.15
C SER A 350 7.33 14.87 40.40
N ASP A 351 6.14 14.26 40.25
CA ASP A 351 5.43 13.52 41.29
C ASP A 351 5.22 12.06 40.87
N LYS A 352 4.79 11.21 41.80
CA LYS A 352 4.49 9.81 41.48
C LYS A 352 3.18 9.72 40.70
N GLN A 353 3.22 9.11 39.51
CA GLN A 353 2.09 8.95 38.61
C GLN A 353 1.87 7.49 38.23
N THR A 354 0.66 7.14 37.81
CA THR A 354 0.34 5.82 37.23
C THR A 354 0.61 5.77 35.73
N GLU A 355 0.70 6.92 35.07
CA GLU A 355 0.94 7.04 33.64
C GLU A 355 1.76 8.31 33.36
N LEU A 356 2.62 8.25 32.34
CA LEU A 356 3.28 9.39 31.73
C LEU A 356 3.12 9.26 30.23
N VAL A 357 2.51 10.27 29.60
CA VAL A 357 2.41 10.43 28.15
C VAL A 357 3.30 11.57 27.71
N VAL A 358 4.19 11.31 26.77
CA VAL A 358 5.07 12.30 26.12
C VAL A 358 4.70 12.42 24.66
N TYR A 359 4.43 13.64 24.21
CA TYR A 359 4.13 13.97 22.83
C TYR A 359 5.38 14.51 22.13
N LEU A 360 5.68 14.00 20.93
CA LEU A 360 6.71 14.50 20.04
C LEU A 360 6.09 14.99 18.74
N GLY A 361 6.15 16.30 18.49
CA GLY A 361 5.63 16.94 17.28
C GLY A 361 6.74 17.39 16.36
N PHE A 362 6.61 17.14 15.06
CA PHE A 362 7.62 17.43 14.06
C PHE A 362 7.08 18.44 13.05
N ALA A 363 7.72 19.60 12.90
CA ALA A 363 7.28 20.64 11.96
C ALA A 363 8.44 21.43 11.33
N GLU A 364 8.09 22.24 10.33
CA GLU A 364 9.01 23.11 9.58
C GLU A 364 9.39 24.39 10.33
N THR A 365 8.57 24.81 11.30
CA THR A 365 8.80 26.02 12.09
C THR A 365 8.68 25.76 13.60
N LEU A 366 9.33 26.61 14.38
CA LEU A 366 9.30 26.55 15.85
C LEU A 366 7.88 26.71 16.39
N GLU A 367 7.12 27.67 15.84
CA GLU A 367 5.75 27.96 16.27
C GLU A 367 4.81 26.81 15.96
N ALA A 368 4.94 26.20 14.77
CA ALA A 368 4.11 25.06 14.37
C ALA A 368 4.38 23.83 15.25
N ALA A 369 5.66 23.49 15.49
CA ALA A 369 6.03 22.36 16.35
C ALA A 369 5.52 22.57 17.79
N SER A 370 5.75 23.77 18.36
CA SER A 370 5.30 24.13 19.70
C SER A 370 3.77 24.08 19.82
N SER A 371 3.05 24.65 18.85
CA SER A 371 1.58 24.61 18.82
C SER A 371 1.04 23.18 18.73
N LEU A 372 1.67 22.34 17.91
CA LEU A 372 1.25 20.95 17.69
C LEU A 372 1.25 20.15 18.99
N VAL A 373 2.36 20.13 19.74
CA VAL A 373 2.42 19.39 21.01
C VAL A 373 1.58 20.03 22.11
N ASN A 374 1.46 21.36 22.11
CA ASN A 374 0.63 22.07 23.08
C ASN A 374 -0.86 21.76 22.91
N GLN A 375 -1.33 21.65 21.67
CA GLN A 375 -2.69 21.19 21.38
C GLN A 375 -2.84 19.71 21.74
N ALA A 376 -1.84 18.90 21.41
CA ALA A 376 -1.90 17.46 21.63
C ALA A 376 -2.12 17.09 23.10
N PHE A 377 -1.35 17.68 24.03
CA PHE A 377 -1.56 17.37 25.45
C PHE A 377 -2.85 17.99 26.00
N LYS A 378 -3.23 19.20 25.56
CA LYS A 378 -4.47 19.89 26.01
C LYS A 378 -5.72 19.07 25.68
N ASN A 379 -5.76 18.51 24.47
CA ASN A 379 -6.90 17.76 23.96
C ASN A 379 -6.88 16.28 24.36
N ASN A 380 -5.81 15.82 25.02
CA ASN A 380 -5.53 14.41 25.23
C ASN A 380 -5.54 13.61 23.90
N GLU A 381 -4.69 14.05 22.97
CA GLU A 381 -4.61 13.50 21.60
C GLU A 381 -4.32 12.00 21.58
N HIS A 382 -3.65 11.47 22.62
CA HIS A 382 -3.45 10.04 22.80
C HIS A 382 -4.78 9.26 22.83
N VAL A 383 -5.81 9.79 23.51
CA VAL A 383 -7.14 9.18 23.60
C VAL A 383 -8.00 9.54 22.38
N LEU A 384 -7.95 10.79 21.91
CA LEU A 384 -8.70 11.22 20.72
C LEU A 384 -8.28 10.44 19.46
N HIS A 385 -7.01 10.11 19.32
CA HIS A 385 -6.54 9.27 18.23
C HIS A 385 -7.20 7.88 18.25
N GLN A 386 -7.24 7.24 19.42
CA GLN A 386 -7.92 5.95 19.58
C GLN A 386 -9.41 6.06 19.25
N GLN A 387 -10.06 7.15 19.66
CA GLN A 387 -11.45 7.42 19.32
C GLN A 387 -11.65 7.52 17.80
N ARG A 388 -10.81 8.27 17.08
CA ARG A 388 -10.88 8.38 15.61
C ARG A 388 -10.66 7.04 14.91
N ILE A 389 -9.75 6.20 15.42
CA ILE A 389 -9.56 4.83 14.91
C ILE A 389 -10.82 3.98 15.13
N TYR A 390 -11.43 4.06 16.30
CA TYR A 390 -12.69 3.35 16.58
C TYR A 390 -13.84 3.82 15.68
N GLU A 391 -13.98 5.13 15.49
CA GLU A 391 -14.97 5.72 14.57
C GLU A 391 -14.73 5.26 13.13
N PHE A 392 -13.48 5.25 12.65
CA PHE A 392 -13.13 4.71 11.33
C PHE A 392 -13.50 3.23 11.18
N LEU A 393 -13.15 2.40 12.17
CA LEU A 393 -13.43 0.96 12.16
C LEU A 393 -14.91 0.62 12.27
N THR A 394 -15.75 1.56 12.75
CA THR A 394 -17.20 1.34 12.93
C THR A 394 -18.06 2.10 11.91
N ASN A 395 -17.52 3.09 11.21
CA ASN A 395 -18.23 3.80 10.13
C ASN A 395 -18.60 2.85 8.98
N ASN A 396 -17.63 2.07 8.53
CA ASN A 396 -17.88 0.81 7.84
C ASN A 396 -17.55 -0.30 8.84
N TYR A 397 -18.44 -1.27 9.00
CA TYR A 397 -18.26 -2.36 9.97
C TYR A 397 -18.67 -3.67 9.31
N LEU A 398 -17.94 -4.74 9.58
CA LEU A 398 -18.33 -6.11 9.27
C LEU A 398 -17.87 -7.01 10.41
N TRP A 399 -18.81 -7.72 11.02
CA TRP A 399 -18.51 -8.70 12.04
C TRP A 399 -19.35 -9.95 11.84
N THR A 400 -18.68 -11.05 11.52
CA THR A 400 -19.26 -12.38 11.26
C THR A 400 -18.98 -13.32 12.44
N ASN A 401 -19.41 -14.57 12.35
CA ASN A 401 -18.99 -15.62 13.29
C ASN A 401 -17.55 -16.15 13.05
N ASP A 402 -16.81 -15.66 12.04
CA ASP A 402 -15.39 -15.97 11.84
C ASP A 402 -14.52 -14.83 12.38
N LEU A 403 -13.92 -15.05 13.57
CA LEU A 403 -13.09 -14.05 14.24
C LEU A 403 -11.81 -13.72 13.45
N GLU A 404 -11.15 -14.71 12.85
CA GLU A 404 -9.89 -14.51 12.12
C GLU A 404 -10.14 -13.62 10.89
N TYR A 405 -11.22 -13.90 10.15
CA TYR A 405 -11.62 -13.07 9.02
C TYR A 405 -12.01 -11.65 9.45
N ASN A 406 -12.79 -11.50 10.54
CA ASN A 406 -13.16 -10.18 11.06
C ASN A 406 -11.92 -9.35 11.43
N GLN A 407 -10.95 -9.97 12.11
CA GLN A 407 -9.70 -9.31 12.47
C GLN A 407 -8.93 -8.87 11.24
N ALA A 408 -8.78 -9.76 10.25
CA ALA A 408 -8.03 -9.47 9.03
C ALA A 408 -8.67 -8.34 8.21
N VAL A 409 -9.99 -8.32 8.05
CA VAL A 409 -10.69 -7.25 7.32
C VAL A 409 -10.48 -5.90 8.00
N MET A 410 -10.62 -5.84 9.32
CA MET A 410 -10.41 -4.60 10.08
C MET A 410 -8.96 -4.12 10.00
N TRP A 411 -7.99 -5.04 10.10
CA TRP A 411 -6.58 -4.72 9.91
C TRP A 411 -6.27 -4.26 8.49
N SER A 412 -6.79 -4.92 7.46
CA SER A 412 -6.59 -4.55 6.06
C SER A 412 -7.10 -3.14 5.76
N ARG A 413 -8.28 -2.80 6.28
CA ARG A 413 -8.86 -1.45 6.19
C ARG A 413 -8.01 -0.40 6.90
N LEU A 414 -7.45 -0.73 8.07
CA LEU A 414 -6.59 0.18 8.81
C LEU A 414 -5.22 0.32 8.14
N ALA A 415 -4.65 -0.78 7.66
CA ALA A 415 -3.35 -0.80 7.01
C ALA A 415 -3.35 -0.01 5.71
N SER A 416 -4.43 -0.05 4.93
CA SER A 416 -4.54 0.76 3.71
C SER A 416 -4.39 2.26 3.98
N ARG A 417 -4.74 2.74 5.19
CA ARG A 417 -4.53 4.14 5.60
C ARG A 417 -3.07 4.54 5.68
N THR A 418 -2.18 3.60 5.98
CA THR A 418 -0.72 3.83 6.10
C THR A 418 -0.12 4.47 4.85
N PHE A 419 -0.76 4.26 3.69
CA PHE A 419 -0.27 4.71 2.40
C PHE A 419 -0.85 6.06 1.96
N VAL A 420 -1.80 6.64 2.70
CA VAL A 420 -2.37 7.94 2.33
C VAL A 420 -1.32 9.04 2.54
N SER A 421 -1.16 9.90 1.54
CA SER A 421 -0.18 10.98 1.56
C SER A 421 -0.77 12.28 1.02
N HIS A 422 -0.25 13.41 1.50
CA HIS A 422 -0.61 14.75 1.06
C HIS A 422 0.58 15.56 0.52
N GLU A 423 1.71 14.91 0.21
CA GLU A 423 2.96 15.59 -0.15
C GLU A 423 2.86 16.40 -1.46
N PHE A 424 2.21 15.84 -2.47
CA PHE A 424 1.98 16.48 -3.78
C PHE A 424 0.48 16.58 -4.10
N GLY A 425 -0.30 16.95 -3.08
CA GLY A 425 -1.76 16.76 -3.07
C GLY A 425 -2.13 15.37 -2.53
N THR A 426 -3.42 15.14 -2.28
CA THR A 426 -3.91 13.87 -1.73
C THR A 426 -3.65 12.73 -2.72
N GLY A 427 -3.06 11.64 -2.26
CA GLY A 427 -2.72 10.45 -3.05
C GLY A 427 -2.44 9.23 -2.17
N ILE A 428 -2.07 8.11 -2.81
CA ILE A 428 -1.79 6.84 -2.13
C ILE A 428 -0.42 6.33 -2.59
N TRP A 429 0.48 6.06 -1.65
CA TRP A 429 1.75 5.38 -1.92
C TRP A 429 1.52 3.94 -2.36
N ALA A 430 2.37 3.43 -3.24
CA ALA A 430 2.20 2.06 -3.76
C ALA A 430 2.59 0.97 -2.75
N GLY A 431 3.65 1.19 -1.97
CA GLY A 431 4.11 0.18 -1.00
C GLY A 431 5.41 0.55 -0.29
N LEU A 432 5.63 -0.03 0.89
CA LEU A 432 6.77 0.25 1.75
C LEU A 432 7.79 -0.91 1.74
N PRO A 433 9.10 -0.61 1.75
CA PRO A 433 9.68 0.71 1.96
C PRO A 433 10.05 1.44 0.66
N TRP A 434 9.90 0.79 -0.50
CA TRP A 434 10.52 1.23 -1.77
C TRP A 434 9.72 2.24 -2.58
N PHE A 435 8.38 2.20 -2.47
CA PHE A 435 7.48 2.96 -3.34
C PHE A 435 6.64 3.96 -2.55
N LYS A 436 7.36 4.85 -1.84
CA LYS A 436 6.81 6.00 -1.13
C LYS A 436 6.51 7.18 -2.08
N ASP A 437 6.04 6.86 -3.28
CA ASP A 437 5.62 7.79 -4.32
C ASP A 437 4.18 7.47 -4.70
N CYS A 438 3.43 8.48 -5.15
CA CYS A 438 2.09 8.26 -5.70
C CYS A 438 2.19 7.79 -7.15
N TRP A 439 1.92 6.50 -7.36
CA TRP A 439 1.77 5.92 -8.69
C TRP A 439 0.28 5.90 -9.07
N GLY A 440 -0.07 6.43 -10.25
CA GLY A 440 -1.46 6.59 -10.66
C GLY A 440 -2.21 5.26 -10.72
N ARG A 441 -1.62 4.25 -11.38
CA ARG A 441 -2.20 2.90 -11.43
C ARG A 441 -2.45 2.33 -10.03
N ASP A 442 -1.43 2.30 -9.19
CA ASP A 442 -1.50 1.75 -7.83
C ASP A 442 -2.54 2.50 -6.98
N THR A 443 -2.57 3.83 -7.11
CA THR A 443 -3.54 4.70 -6.43
C THR A 443 -4.97 4.30 -6.80
N PHE A 444 -5.27 4.14 -8.08
CA PHE A 444 -6.65 3.84 -8.51
C PHE A 444 -7.04 2.38 -8.35
N ILE A 445 -6.08 1.44 -8.27
CA ILE A 445 -6.41 0.09 -7.80
C ILE A 445 -6.70 0.11 -6.29
N ALA A 446 -5.93 0.88 -5.50
CA ALA A 446 -6.10 0.93 -4.05
C ALA A 446 -7.27 1.79 -3.57
N LEU A 447 -7.72 2.78 -4.36
CA LEU A 447 -8.69 3.81 -3.95
C LEU A 447 -9.96 3.23 -3.33
N SER A 448 -10.48 2.17 -3.95
CA SER A 448 -11.72 1.55 -3.50
C SER A 448 -11.62 1.04 -2.07
N GLY A 449 -10.60 0.23 -1.77
CA GLY A 449 -10.36 -0.33 -0.43
C GLY A 449 -9.81 0.66 0.61
N THR A 450 -9.11 1.70 0.16
CA THR A 450 -8.50 2.71 1.06
C THR A 450 -9.51 3.77 1.51
N SER A 451 -10.34 4.26 0.59
CA SER A 451 -11.18 5.44 0.83
C SER A 451 -12.66 5.15 0.59
N LEU A 452 -13.00 4.56 -0.57
CA LEU A 452 -14.40 4.44 -1.02
C LEU A 452 -15.25 3.57 -0.09
N VAL A 453 -14.84 2.32 0.13
CA VAL A 453 -15.58 1.37 0.98
C VAL A 453 -15.70 1.85 2.43
N ASN A 454 -14.73 2.63 2.88
CA ASN A 454 -14.69 3.21 4.23
C ASN A 454 -15.60 4.45 4.39
N GLY A 455 -16.27 4.91 3.34
CA GLY A 455 -17.10 6.10 3.36
C GLY A 455 -16.30 7.42 3.36
N LEU A 456 -15.01 7.38 3.04
CA LEU A 456 -14.13 8.56 2.95
C LEU A 456 -14.27 9.21 1.57
N PHE A 457 -15.51 9.56 1.20
CA PHE A 457 -15.84 10.03 -0.14
C PHE A 457 -15.14 11.35 -0.50
N SER A 458 -15.01 12.28 0.44
CA SER A 458 -14.27 13.53 0.21
C SER A 458 -12.80 13.27 -0.15
N GLU A 459 -12.13 12.35 0.56
CA GLU A 459 -10.75 11.97 0.25
C GLU A 459 -10.66 11.27 -1.11
N ALA A 460 -11.59 10.35 -1.42
CA ALA A 460 -11.63 9.68 -2.71
C ALA A 460 -11.76 10.69 -3.87
N LYS A 461 -12.64 11.69 -3.72
CA LYS A 461 -12.81 12.80 -4.66
C LYS A 461 -11.51 13.59 -4.81
N GLU A 462 -10.90 14.01 -3.71
CA GLU A 462 -9.65 14.78 -3.73
C GLU A 462 -8.52 14.05 -4.46
N ILE A 463 -8.38 12.73 -4.26
CA ILE A 463 -7.39 11.91 -4.96
C ILE A 463 -7.65 11.92 -6.47
N ILE A 464 -8.90 11.69 -6.90
CA ILE A 464 -9.26 11.70 -8.31
C ILE A 464 -9.02 13.09 -8.92
N GLU A 465 -9.47 14.16 -8.25
CA GLU A 465 -9.29 15.54 -8.70
C GLU A 465 -7.81 15.92 -8.81
N ASN A 466 -6.97 15.47 -7.87
CA ASN A 466 -5.55 15.74 -7.89
C ASN A 466 -4.89 15.19 -9.17
N PHE A 467 -5.08 13.90 -9.48
CA PHE A 467 -4.54 13.31 -10.71
C PHE A 467 -5.19 13.87 -11.99
N ALA A 468 -6.49 14.13 -11.97
CA ALA A 468 -7.19 14.75 -13.11
C ALA A 468 -6.67 16.16 -13.41
N SER A 469 -6.28 16.93 -12.39
CA SER A 469 -5.69 18.26 -12.55
C SER A 469 -4.32 18.24 -13.25
N MET A 470 -3.64 17.09 -13.20
CA MET A 470 -2.34 16.84 -13.82
C MET A 470 -2.46 16.10 -15.17
N GLN A 471 -3.64 16.05 -15.78
CA GLN A 471 -3.81 15.42 -17.10
C GLN A 471 -2.92 16.08 -18.17
N MET A 472 -2.34 15.28 -19.06
CA MET A 472 -1.59 15.76 -20.22
C MET A 472 -2.54 16.38 -21.25
N LEU A 473 -2.50 17.71 -21.41
CA LEU A 473 -3.40 18.45 -22.32
C LEU A 473 -2.69 18.99 -23.57
N ASP A 474 -1.42 18.67 -23.78
CA ASP A 474 -0.74 18.94 -25.04
C ASP A 474 -1.28 18.01 -26.14
N GLU A 475 -2.07 18.55 -27.07
CA GLU A 475 -2.71 17.79 -28.14
C GLU A 475 -1.71 17.12 -29.10
N ASP A 476 -0.47 17.60 -29.16
CA ASP A 476 0.58 16.99 -29.99
C ASP A 476 1.32 15.86 -29.26
N SER A 477 1.11 15.71 -27.95
CA SER A 477 1.67 14.64 -27.15
C SER A 477 0.98 13.31 -27.42
N THR A 478 1.77 12.25 -27.60
CA THR A 478 1.24 10.87 -27.65
C THR A 478 0.61 10.42 -26.33
N ASN A 479 0.76 11.20 -25.27
CA ASN A 479 0.12 10.97 -23.97
C ASN A 479 -1.10 11.88 -23.75
N TYR A 480 -1.61 12.60 -24.76
CA TYR A 480 -2.79 13.46 -24.61
C TYR A 480 -3.95 12.72 -23.92
N GLY A 481 -4.54 13.38 -22.92
CA GLY A 481 -5.63 12.85 -22.12
C GLY A 481 -5.22 11.85 -21.04
N ARG A 482 -3.95 11.48 -20.90
CA ARG A 482 -3.50 10.59 -19.81
C ARG A 482 -3.22 11.37 -18.53
N ILE A 483 -3.55 10.77 -17.40
CA ILE A 483 -3.08 11.21 -16.08
C ILE A 483 -1.66 10.68 -15.80
N PRO A 484 -0.95 11.24 -14.80
CA PRO A 484 0.35 10.74 -14.39
C PRO A 484 0.33 9.26 -14.02
N ASN A 485 1.34 8.51 -14.48
CA ASN A 485 1.69 7.21 -13.92
C ASN A 485 2.48 7.36 -12.62
N ARG A 486 3.37 8.36 -12.50
CA ARG A 486 4.13 8.61 -11.27
C ARG A 486 4.32 10.09 -11.02
N VAL A 487 4.09 10.51 -9.78
CA VAL A 487 4.34 11.86 -9.29
C VAL A 487 5.40 11.81 -8.19
N THR A 488 6.62 12.22 -8.53
CA THR A 488 7.75 12.31 -7.57
C THR A 488 8.06 13.75 -7.15
N SER A 489 7.61 14.72 -7.96
CA SER A 489 7.58 16.14 -7.63
C SER A 489 6.70 16.86 -8.65
N LYS A 490 6.38 18.14 -8.40
CA LYS A 490 5.64 18.98 -9.37
C LYS A 490 6.40 19.22 -10.69
N THR A 491 7.68 18.91 -10.75
CA THR A 491 8.51 19.07 -11.96
C THR A 491 8.95 17.74 -12.57
N ASN A 492 8.68 16.61 -11.92
CA ASN A 492 9.07 15.27 -12.38
C ASN A 492 7.85 14.32 -12.32
N ILE A 493 7.12 14.32 -13.44
CA ILE A 493 5.89 13.57 -13.66
C ILE A 493 6.07 12.70 -14.90
N ILE A 494 5.70 11.41 -14.80
CA ILE A 494 5.82 10.44 -15.89
C ILE A 494 4.43 9.93 -16.26
N TYR A 495 4.13 9.77 -17.55
CA TYR A 495 2.82 9.35 -18.11
C TYR A 495 2.89 7.99 -18.84
N ASN A 496 3.89 7.17 -18.55
CA ASN A 496 4.29 5.97 -19.30
C ASN A 496 3.45 4.72 -18.97
N THR A 497 2.13 4.85 -18.82
CA THR A 497 1.24 3.71 -18.57
C THR A 497 -0.02 3.76 -19.43
N THR A 498 -0.56 2.59 -19.75
CA THR A 498 -1.78 2.47 -20.59
C THR A 498 -3.04 2.13 -19.81
N ASP A 499 -2.91 1.66 -18.56
CA ASP A 499 -3.97 1.21 -17.67
C ASP A 499 -4.31 2.20 -16.55
N GLY A 500 -3.38 3.08 -16.15
CA GLY A 500 -3.57 4.02 -15.04
C GLY A 500 -4.74 4.99 -15.22
N THR A 501 -4.89 5.60 -16.41
CA THR A 501 -6.04 6.49 -16.68
C THR A 501 -7.37 5.73 -16.74
N PRO A 502 -7.48 4.57 -17.43
CA PRO A 502 -8.67 3.75 -17.35
C PRO A 502 -9.08 3.32 -15.93
N TRP A 503 -8.12 2.95 -15.06
CA TRP A 503 -8.42 2.67 -13.66
C TRP A 503 -9.03 3.88 -12.95
N MET A 504 -8.45 5.08 -13.12
CA MET A 504 -9.04 6.31 -12.58
C MET A 504 -10.48 6.54 -13.08
N ILE A 505 -10.74 6.32 -14.37
CA ILE A 505 -12.07 6.52 -14.96
C ILE A 505 -13.10 5.57 -14.32
N ARG A 506 -12.73 4.29 -14.16
CA ARG A 506 -13.55 3.29 -13.49
C ARG A 506 -13.85 3.70 -12.05
N GLU A 507 -12.83 4.12 -11.30
CA GLU A 507 -12.97 4.54 -9.91
C GLU A 507 -13.73 5.86 -9.75
N ALA A 508 -13.64 6.78 -10.71
CA ALA A 508 -14.44 7.99 -10.73
C ALA A 508 -15.94 7.66 -10.82
N LEU A 509 -16.32 6.67 -11.64
CA LEU A 509 -17.69 6.21 -11.71
C LEU A 509 -18.13 5.48 -10.43
N GLU A 510 -17.27 4.64 -9.83
CA GLU A 510 -17.55 4.04 -8.52
C GLU A 510 -17.77 5.13 -7.46
N TYR A 511 -16.90 6.14 -7.37
CA TYR A 511 -17.07 7.28 -6.48
C TYR A 511 -18.43 7.96 -6.69
N ILE A 512 -18.80 8.26 -7.94
CA ILE A 512 -20.09 8.89 -8.27
C ILE A 512 -21.26 8.00 -7.80
N ASN A 513 -21.15 6.69 -8.00
CA ASN A 513 -22.17 5.72 -7.62
C ASN A 513 -22.30 5.51 -6.10
N TYR A 514 -21.22 5.62 -5.34
CA TYR A 514 -21.24 5.57 -3.88
C TYR A 514 -21.69 6.89 -3.24
N SER A 515 -21.27 8.03 -3.79
CA SER A 515 -21.49 9.36 -3.21
C SER A 515 -22.76 10.06 -3.69
N GLY A 516 -23.25 9.73 -4.89
CA GLY A 516 -24.32 10.48 -5.55
C GLY A 516 -23.90 11.90 -5.97
N ASP A 517 -22.59 12.21 -6.04
CA ASP A 517 -22.08 13.54 -6.37
C ASP A 517 -22.23 13.86 -7.88
N VAL A 518 -23.45 14.24 -8.26
CA VAL A 518 -23.79 14.65 -9.64
C VAL A 518 -22.99 15.87 -10.09
N ALA A 519 -22.60 16.76 -9.17
CA ALA A 519 -21.80 17.94 -9.51
C ALA A 519 -20.39 17.53 -9.96
N PHE A 520 -19.74 16.63 -9.21
CA PHE A 520 -18.47 16.04 -9.63
C PHE A 520 -18.61 15.23 -10.92
N ALA A 521 -19.67 14.44 -11.07
CA ALA A 521 -19.91 13.66 -12.29
C ALA A 521 -19.92 14.53 -13.56
N LYS A 522 -20.51 15.72 -13.48
CA LYS A 522 -20.47 16.70 -14.59
C LYS A 522 -19.10 17.35 -14.75
N ALA A 523 -18.40 17.62 -13.64
CA ALA A 523 -17.10 18.29 -13.64
C ALA A 523 -15.97 17.41 -14.19
N ILE A 524 -16.00 16.09 -13.95
CA ILE A 524 -14.95 15.16 -14.40
C ILE A 524 -15.15 14.71 -15.86
N TYR A 525 -16.34 14.90 -16.44
CA TYR A 525 -16.66 14.50 -17.81
C TYR A 525 -15.62 14.94 -18.86
N PRO A 526 -15.12 16.20 -18.88
CA PRO A 526 -14.10 16.63 -19.83
C PRO A 526 -12.81 15.80 -19.75
N THR A 527 -12.41 15.37 -18.55
CA THR A 527 -11.21 14.53 -18.35
C THR A 527 -11.34 13.20 -19.07
N LEU A 528 -12.50 12.54 -18.99
CA LEU A 528 -12.78 11.30 -19.73
C LEU A 528 -12.76 11.54 -21.25
N LYS A 529 -13.35 12.66 -21.68
CA LYS A 529 -13.43 13.03 -23.11
C LYS A 529 -12.03 13.23 -23.70
N HIS A 530 -11.13 13.95 -23.02
CA HIS A 530 -9.74 14.12 -23.47
C HIS A 530 -9.01 12.78 -23.59
N PHE A 531 -9.18 11.88 -22.60
CA PHE A 531 -8.58 10.55 -22.65
C PHE A 531 -9.04 9.77 -23.88
N ILE A 532 -10.36 9.68 -24.10
CA ILE A 532 -10.92 8.98 -25.25
C ILE A 532 -10.43 9.57 -26.56
N THR A 533 -10.42 10.91 -26.70
CA THR A 533 -9.87 11.58 -27.89
C THR A 533 -8.39 11.27 -28.10
N GLY A 534 -7.59 11.20 -27.04
CA GLY A 534 -6.19 10.78 -27.11
C GLY A 534 -6.01 9.33 -27.57
N VAL A 535 -6.85 8.42 -27.07
CA VAL A 535 -6.90 7.01 -27.52
C VAL A 535 -7.27 6.93 -29.00
N GLU A 536 -8.33 7.62 -29.41
CA GLU A 536 -8.80 7.65 -30.80
C GLU A 536 -7.73 8.16 -31.78
N LYS A 537 -6.96 9.19 -31.36
CA LYS A 537 -5.92 9.81 -32.19
C LYS A 537 -4.63 8.99 -32.27
N HIS A 538 -4.23 8.32 -31.20
CA HIS A 538 -2.87 7.77 -31.08
C HIS A 538 -2.78 6.26 -30.85
N TYR A 539 -3.85 5.61 -30.36
CA TYR A 539 -3.79 4.22 -29.89
C TYR A 539 -4.80 3.29 -30.55
N LEU A 540 -5.72 3.81 -31.37
CA LEU A 540 -6.47 2.98 -32.29
C LEU A 540 -5.67 2.82 -33.58
N ASN A 541 -5.52 1.60 -34.08
CA ASN A 541 -4.74 1.35 -35.29
C ASN A 541 -5.23 2.22 -36.48
N GLU A 542 -4.29 2.89 -37.15
CA GLU A 542 -4.52 3.51 -38.47
C GLU A 542 -4.46 2.48 -39.61
N ASP A 543 -3.81 1.34 -39.39
CA ASP A 543 -3.56 0.31 -40.40
C ASP A 543 -4.79 -0.60 -40.66
N SER A 544 -5.61 -0.16 -41.60
CA SER A 544 -5.78 -0.95 -42.81
C SER A 544 -5.92 0.05 -43.96
N LEU A 545 -5.37 -0.28 -45.12
CA LEU A 545 -5.43 0.52 -46.37
C LEU A 545 -6.86 0.69 -46.93
N ASN A 546 -7.88 0.75 -46.08
CA ASN A 546 -9.27 0.97 -46.42
C ASN A 546 -9.75 2.26 -45.75
N GLU A 547 -10.19 3.21 -46.57
CA GLU A 547 -10.84 4.47 -46.18
C GLU A 547 -12.20 4.29 -45.48
N ASP A 548 -12.56 3.06 -45.09
CA ASP A 548 -13.85 2.73 -44.51
C ASP A 548 -13.76 2.72 -42.98
N TYR A 549 -14.10 3.86 -42.38
CA TYR A 549 -14.14 4.08 -40.92
C TYR A 549 -14.99 3.02 -40.18
N LEU A 550 -15.87 2.30 -40.88
CA LEU A 550 -16.73 1.23 -40.36
C LEU A 550 -16.02 -0.12 -40.11
N ASN A 551 -14.80 -0.34 -40.61
CA ASN A 551 -14.09 -1.64 -40.53
C ASN A 551 -12.92 -1.68 -39.53
N LYS A 552 -12.76 -0.67 -38.67
CA LYS A 552 -11.73 -0.68 -37.61
C LYS A 552 -12.18 -1.51 -36.40
N ASP A 553 -11.29 -2.32 -35.85
CA ASP A 553 -11.60 -3.23 -34.73
C ASP A 553 -11.86 -2.50 -33.39
N SER A 554 -11.52 -1.21 -33.32
CA SER A 554 -11.65 -0.33 -32.14
C SER A 554 -10.88 -0.81 -30.90
N LEU A 555 -9.95 -1.76 -31.05
CA LEU A 555 -9.12 -2.26 -29.96
C LEU A 555 -7.97 -1.28 -29.69
N MET A 556 -7.69 -1.04 -28.42
CA MET A 556 -6.63 -0.13 -27.98
C MET A 556 -5.27 -0.82 -28.06
N ALA A 557 -4.37 -0.27 -28.87
CA ALA A 557 -2.98 -0.66 -28.95
C ALA A 557 -2.16 -0.06 -27.80
N HIS A 558 -1.08 -0.72 -27.41
CA HIS A 558 -0.11 -0.25 -26.42
C HIS A 558 1.26 -0.91 -26.61
N ARG A 559 2.32 -0.39 -25.96
CA ARG A 559 3.64 -1.04 -25.98
C ARG A 559 3.67 -2.18 -24.98
N HIS A 560 4.65 -3.07 -25.12
CA HIS A 560 4.77 -4.25 -24.27
C HIS A 560 4.79 -3.97 -22.74
N PRO A 561 5.58 -3.02 -22.21
CA PRO A 561 5.67 -2.77 -20.77
C PRO A 561 4.77 -1.62 -20.28
N ASP A 562 3.70 -1.29 -21.00
CA ASP A 562 2.79 -0.19 -20.60
C ASP A 562 1.62 -0.67 -19.71
N THR A 563 1.55 -1.97 -19.41
CA THR A 563 0.53 -2.59 -18.51
C THR A 563 1.11 -2.79 -17.11
N TRP A 564 0.30 -3.19 -16.11
CA TRP A 564 0.80 -3.55 -14.77
C TRP A 564 1.94 -4.60 -14.77
N MET A 565 2.05 -5.40 -15.83
CA MET A 565 3.21 -6.26 -16.07
C MET A 565 4.35 -5.48 -16.76
N ASP A 566 4.96 -4.52 -16.07
CA ASP A 566 5.85 -3.51 -16.66
C ASP A 566 7.36 -3.74 -16.47
N ALA A 567 7.78 -4.83 -15.83
CA ALA A 567 9.20 -5.09 -15.60
C ALA A 567 10.06 -5.02 -16.88
N LYS A 568 11.15 -4.24 -16.83
CA LYS A 568 12.07 -4.01 -17.97
C LYS A 568 13.52 -4.43 -17.66
N ILE A 569 14.17 -5.10 -18.60
CA ILE A 569 15.63 -5.30 -18.67
C ILE A 569 16.27 -3.97 -19.06
N ASP A 570 17.24 -3.51 -18.25
CA ASP A 570 17.97 -2.25 -18.43
C ASP A 570 17.06 -1.02 -18.64
N GLY A 571 15.84 -1.05 -18.08
CA GLY A 571 14.83 0.00 -18.25
C GLY A 571 14.22 0.09 -19.65
N MET A 572 14.49 -0.85 -20.56
CA MET A 572 14.16 -0.73 -21.98
C MET A 572 13.40 -1.92 -22.58
N THR A 573 13.83 -3.16 -22.30
CA THR A 573 13.27 -4.36 -22.97
C THR A 573 12.33 -5.10 -22.01
N PRO A 574 11.09 -5.45 -22.40
CA PRO A 574 10.13 -6.08 -21.50
C PRO A 574 10.56 -7.51 -21.10
N TRP A 575 10.43 -7.83 -19.81
CA TRP A 575 10.54 -9.22 -19.33
C TRP A 575 9.33 -10.05 -19.77
N SER A 576 8.14 -9.46 -19.76
CA SER A 576 6.86 -10.10 -20.07
C SER A 576 6.12 -9.35 -21.18
N PRO A 577 6.48 -9.55 -22.45
CA PRO A 577 5.88 -8.80 -23.55
C PRO A 577 4.40 -9.15 -23.76
N ARG A 578 3.49 -8.15 -23.71
CA ARG A 578 2.03 -8.32 -23.92
C ARG A 578 1.37 -7.40 -24.96
N GLY A 579 2.14 -6.50 -25.58
CA GLY A 579 1.65 -5.68 -26.69
C GLY A 579 1.48 -6.45 -28.02
N PRO A 580 0.77 -5.87 -29.00
CA PRO A 580 0.13 -4.55 -28.91
C PRO A 580 -1.23 -4.52 -28.21
N LYS A 581 -1.91 -5.66 -27.99
CA LYS A 581 -3.29 -5.66 -27.45
C LYS A 581 -3.49 -6.71 -26.36
N ALA A 582 -3.39 -6.32 -25.10
CA ALA A 582 -3.63 -7.17 -23.94
C ALA A 582 -5.10 -7.16 -23.50
N ASN A 583 -5.58 -8.27 -22.94
CA ASN A 583 -7.01 -8.48 -22.67
C ASN A 583 -7.60 -7.58 -21.56
N ASP A 584 -6.84 -7.35 -20.49
CA ASP A 584 -7.12 -6.45 -19.37
C ASP A 584 -7.17 -5.00 -19.85
N ILE A 585 -6.28 -4.61 -20.77
CA ILE A 585 -6.33 -3.27 -21.39
C ILE A 585 -7.60 -3.10 -22.23
N GLN A 586 -8.04 -4.14 -22.95
CA GLN A 586 -9.30 -4.05 -23.68
C GLN A 586 -10.52 -3.98 -22.75
N ALA A 587 -10.48 -4.67 -21.61
CA ALA A 587 -11.53 -4.58 -20.59
C ALA A 587 -11.61 -3.18 -19.96
N LEU A 588 -10.45 -2.60 -19.62
CA LEU A 588 -10.32 -1.22 -19.14
C LEU A 588 -10.79 -0.20 -20.17
N TRP A 589 -10.43 -0.39 -21.44
CA TRP A 589 -10.86 0.48 -22.53
C TRP A 589 -12.38 0.43 -22.75
N PHE A 590 -12.94 -0.78 -22.80
CA PHE A 590 -14.37 -1.00 -22.89
C PHE A 590 -15.12 -0.33 -21.73
N GLU A 591 -14.61 -0.46 -20.51
CA GLU A 591 -15.23 0.15 -19.35
C GLU A 591 -15.09 1.68 -19.32
N SER A 592 -13.97 2.21 -19.81
CA SER A 592 -13.80 3.67 -19.97
C SER A 592 -14.85 4.26 -20.90
N LEU A 593 -15.16 3.58 -22.02
CA LEU A 593 -16.23 3.97 -22.93
C LEU A 593 -17.61 3.90 -22.24
N ASN A 594 -17.90 2.83 -21.50
CA ASN A 594 -19.18 2.70 -20.77
C ASN A 594 -19.35 3.78 -19.69
N CYS A 595 -18.28 4.15 -18.99
CA CYS A 595 -18.30 5.26 -18.03
C CYS A 595 -18.58 6.57 -18.74
N ALA A 596 -17.89 6.83 -19.85
CA ALA A 596 -18.06 8.06 -20.62
C ALA A 596 -19.45 8.18 -21.26
N ILE A 597 -20.04 7.08 -21.72
CA ILE A 597 -21.44 7.04 -22.21
C ILE A 597 -22.41 7.47 -21.11
N GLN A 598 -22.26 6.95 -19.89
CA GLN A 598 -23.12 7.32 -18.77
C GLN A 598 -23.01 8.82 -18.45
N LEU A 599 -21.80 9.36 -18.42
CA LEU A 599 -21.60 10.79 -18.17
C LEU A 599 -22.04 11.66 -19.35
N ALA A 600 -21.89 11.20 -20.60
CA ALA A 600 -22.39 11.89 -21.79
C ALA A 600 -23.92 12.06 -21.74
N ILE A 601 -24.65 11.02 -21.34
CA ILE A 601 -26.10 11.08 -21.12
C ILE A 601 -26.43 12.12 -20.05
N LEU A 602 -25.69 12.10 -18.93
CA LEU A 602 -25.90 13.03 -17.80
C LEU A 602 -25.70 14.50 -18.20
N VAL A 603 -24.74 14.81 -19.08
CA VAL A 603 -24.45 16.18 -19.54
C VAL A 603 -25.19 16.58 -20.82
N GLY A 604 -25.88 15.64 -21.48
CA GLY A 604 -26.61 15.88 -22.74
C GLY A 604 -25.73 15.90 -23.99
N ASP A 605 -24.56 15.25 -23.99
CA ASP A 605 -23.66 15.12 -25.15
C ASP A 605 -24.05 13.92 -26.01
N SER A 606 -25.18 14.04 -26.71
CA SER A 606 -25.76 12.95 -27.53
C SER A 606 -24.90 12.55 -28.75
N GLU A 607 -23.93 13.38 -29.15
CA GLU A 607 -23.00 13.03 -30.23
C GLU A 607 -21.97 12.03 -29.71
N SER A 608 -21.31 12.35 -28.59
CA SER A 608 -20.30 11.48 -27.97
C SER A 608 -20.95 10.19 -27.46
N GLU A 609 -22.14 10.26 -26.85
CA GLU A 609 -22.94 9.09 -26.44
C GLU A 609 -23.09 8.07 -27.58
N LYS A 610 -23.54 8.53 -28.76
CA LYS A 610 -23.77 7.67 -29.92
C LYS A 610 -22.46 7.09 -30.45
N SER A 611 -21.43 7.94 -30.60
CA SER A 611 -20.12 7.51 -31.10
C SER A 611 -19.51 6.43 -30.22
N TRP A 612 -19.43 6.68 -28.91
CA TRP A 612 -18.84 5.76 -27.95
C TRP A 612 -19.66 4.50 -27.76
N THR A 613 -21.00 4.56 -27.89
CA THR A 613 -21.85 3.35 -27.88
C THR A 613 -21.52 2.43 -29.05
N ILE A 614 -21.33 2.99 -30.26
CA ILE A 614 -20.92 2.21 -31.44
C ILE A 614 -19.54 1.60 -31.22
N GLN A 615 -18.60 2.40 -30.70
CA GLN A 615 -17.22 1.99 -30.46
C GLN A 615 -17.13 0.88 -29.40
N ALA A 616 -17.84 1.00 -28.28
CA ALA A 616 -17.92 -0.02 -27.24
C ALA A 616 -18.51 -1.33 -27.79
N GLY A 617 -19.53 -1.24 -28.65
CA GLY A 617 -20.07 -2.37 -29.39
C GLY A 617 -19.02 -3.05 -30.27
N LYS A 618 -18.19 -2.27 -30.97
CA LYS A 618 -17.08 -2.78 -31.79
C LYS A 618 -15.95 -3.39 -30.99
N VAL A 619 -15.56 -2.80 -29.86
CA VAL A 619 -14.61 -3.42 -28.92
C VAL A 619 -15.10 -4.80 -28.49
N LYS A 620 -16.38 -4.90 -28.09
CA LYS A 620 -16.99 -6.15 -27.66
C LYS A 620 -17.01 -7.21 -28.78
N GLU A 621 -17.38 -6.84 -29.99
CA GLU A 621 -17.36 -7.72 -31.18
C GLU A 621 -15.95 -8.19 -31.52
N SER A 622 -14.99 -7.27 -31.60
CA SER A 622 -13.58 -7.58 -31.91
C SER A 622 -12.92 -8.42 -30.83
N PHE A 623 -13.21 -8.15 -29.56
CA PHE A 623 -12.71 -8.95 -28.44
C PHE A 623 -13.22 -10.39 -28.54
N ALA A 624 -14.54 -10.55 -28.75
CA ALA A 624 -15.18 -11.84 -28.87
C ALA A 624 -14.70 -12.68 -30.06
N THR A 625 -14.25 -12.04 -31.15
CA THR A 625 -13.80 -12.71 -32.38
C THR A 625 -12.30 -12.96 -32.44
N LYS A 626 -11.48 -12.07 -31.86
CA LYS A 626 -10.02 -12.15 -31.95
C LYS A 626 -9.36 -12.81 -30.74
N PHE A 627 -9.91 -12.64 -29.54
CA PHE A 627 -9.30 -13.17 -28.32
C PHE A 627 -9.82 -14.55 -27.92
N TRP A 628 -11.04 -14.92 -28.33
CA TRP A 628 -11.66 -16.17 -27.90
C TRP A 628 -11.39 -17.32 -28.86
N ASP A 629 -10.99 -18.46 -28.32
CA ASP A 629 -10.87 -19.73 -29.06
C ASP A 629 -12.08 -20.62 -28.76
N ASP A 630 -13.05 -20.67 -29.67
CA ASP A 630 -14.23 -21.52 -29.53
C ASP A 630 -13.91 -23.02 -29.57
N THR A 631 -12.76 -23.43 -30.11
CA THR A 631 -12.39 -24.87 -30.21
C THR A 631 -11.86 -25.39 -28.89
N ASN A 632 -11.04 -24.60 -28.20
CA ASN A 632 -10.38 -25.01 -26.95
C ASN A 632 -10.94 -24.29 -25.71
N HIS A 633 -12.00 -23.48 -25.87
CA HIS A 633 -12.66 -22.72 -24.80
C HIS A 633 -11.70 -21.91 -23.92
N ARG A 634 -10.85 -21.11 -24.56
CA ARG A 634 -9.80 -20.33 -23.88
C ARG A 634 -9.74 -18.91 -24.41
N LEU A 635 -9.38 -18.00 -23.52
CA LEU A 635 -9.16 -16.59 -23.83
C LEU A 635 -7.67 -16.35 -24.06
N ALA A 636 -7.33 -15.59 -25.09
CA ALA A 636 -5.98 -15.09 -25.29
C ALA A 636 -5.61 -14.09 -24.18
N ASP A 637 -4.38 -14.18 -23.65
CA ASP A 637 -3.85 -13.13 -22.77
C ASP A 637 -3.62 -11.83 -23.54
N HIS A 638 -3.08 -11.94 -24.75
CA HIS A 638 -2.90 -10.81 -25.64
C HIS A 638 -2.90 -11.23 -27.11
N LEU A 639 -3.06 -10.25 -28.00
CA LEU A 639 -2.77 -10.39 -29.41
C LEU A 639 -1.39 -9.79 -29.68
N SER A 640 -0.57 -10.53 -30.41
CA SER A 640 0.71 -10.06 -30.94
C SER A 640 0.52 -9.38 -32.31
N GLN A 641 1.62 -9.02 -32.97
CA GLN A 641 1.55 -8.36 -34.28
C GLN A 641 0.78 -9.19 -35.31
N GLY A 642 -0.08 -8.53 -36.08
CA GLY A 642 -1.00 -9.20 -37.02
C GLY A 642 -2.20 -9.89 -36.34
N ASP A 643 -2.55 -9.46 -35.12
CA ASP A 643 -3.65 -10.01 -34.31
C ASP A 643 -3.53 -11.52 -34.03
N VAL A 644 -2.30 -12.03 -33.92
CA VAL A 644 -2.06 -13.45 -33.59
C VAL A 644 -2.23 -13.67 -32.08
N PRO A 645 -3.18 -14.52 -31.64
CA PRO A 645 -3.48 -14.70 -30.22
C PRO A 645 -2.41 -15.52 -29.49
N ASP A 646 -2.03 -15.06 -28.29
CA ASP A 646 -1.27 -15.82 -27.31
C ASP A 646 -2.21 -16.36 -26.23
N TYR A 647 -2.29 -17.68 -26.09
CA TYR A 647 -3.19 -18.36 -25.16
C TYR A 647 -2.53 -18.77 -23.84
N SER A 648 -1.42 -18.12 -23.46
CA SER A 648 -0.84 -18.29 -22.13
C SER A 648 -1.87 -17.93 -21.07
N VAL A 649 -2.07 -18.80 -20.09
CA VAL A 649 -3.03 -18.53 -19.01
C VAL A 649 -2.36 -17.63 -17.98
N ARG A 650 -3.00 -16.49 -17.72
CA ARG A 650 -2.58 -15.44 -16.78
C ARG A 650 -3.79 -14.91 -16.02
N PRO A 651 -3.60 -14.37 -14.80
CA PRO A 651 -4.71 -13.92 -13.97
C PRO A 651 -5.44 -12.71 -14.58
N ASN A 652 -4.81 -11.97 -15.50
CA ASN A 652 -5.41 -10.87 -16.28
C ASN A 652 -6.73 -11.24 -16.96
N GLN A 653 -6.91 -12.51 -17.33
CA GLN A 653 -8.14 -13.00 -17.96
C GLN A 653 -9.36 -12.80 -17.04
N LEU A 654 -9.18 -12.92 -15.72
CA LEU A 654 -10.24 -12.70 -14.73
C LEU A 654 -10.65 -11.22 -14.64
N MET A 655 -9.76 -10.28 -14.98
CA MET A 655 -10.08 -8.85 -15.02
C MET A 655 -11.11 -8.52 -16.10
N THR A 656 -11.20 -9.34 -17.17
CA THR A 656 -12.24 -9.19 -18.19
C THR A 656 -13.66 -9.46 -17.68
N ILE A 657 -13.77 -10.00 -16.45
CA ILE A 657 -14.99 -10.29 -15.72
C ILE A 657 -15.23 -9.24 -14.62
N SER A 658 -14.17 -8.84 -13.89
CA SER A 658 -14.28 -7.96 -12.70
C SER A 658 -14.23 -6.47 -13.00
N ILE A 659 -13.59 -6.05 -14.11
CA ILE A 659 -13.50 -4.63 -14.49
C ILE A 659 -14.88 -4.10 -14.90
N PRO A 660 -15.62 -4.72 -15.85
CA PRO A 660 -16.87 -4.15 -16.34
C PRO A 660 -17.96 -4.12 -15.26
N GLN A 661 -18.52 -2.95 -14.95
CA GLN A 661 -19.45 -2.80 -13.81
C GLN A 661 -20.91 -3.11 -14.17
N LYS A 662 -21.36 -2.67 -15.35
CA LYS A 662 -22.78 -2.76 -15.77
C LYS A 662 -22.98 -3.62 -17.01
N SER A 663 -22.12 -3.46 -18.01
CA SER A 663 -22.21 -4.17 -19.28
C SER A 663 -21.11 -5.25 -19.34
N PRO A 664 -21.43 -6.54 -19.53
CA PRO A 664 -20.39 -7.56 -19.62
C PRO A 664 -19.65 -7.48 -20.97
N LEU A 665 -18.33 -7.67 -20.95
CA LEU A 665 -17.51 -7.78 -22.16
C LEU A 665 -17.70 -9.14 -22.85
N ASN A 666 -17.84 -10.21 -22.06
CA ASN A 666 -17.95 -11.58 -22.54
C ASN A 666 -19.38 -12.16 -22.38
N GLN A 667 -19.62 -13.30 -23.02
CA GLN A 667 -20.81 -14.12 -22.74
C GLN A 667 -20.60 -14.93 -21.47
N ASN A 668 -21.67 -15.17 -20.71
CA ASN A 668 -21.61 -15.87 -19.42
C ASN A 668 -20.91 -17.24 -19.51
N GLU A 669 -21.17 -18.04 -20.54
CA GLU A 669 -20.51 -19.34 -20.74
C GLU A 669 -18.99 -19.20 -20.92
N ARG A 670 -18.53 -18.21 -21.68
CA ARG A 670 -17.09 -17.94 -21.89
C ARG A 670 -16.41 -17.51 -20.59
N GLU A 671 -17.09 -16.67 -19.80
CA GLU A 671 -16.61 -16.27 -18.48
C GLU A 671 -16.45 -17.45 -17.53
N GLN A 672 -17.36 -18.44 -17.56
CA GLN A 672 -17.19 -19.68 -16.78
C GLN A 672 -15.93 -20.44 -17.17
N TYR A 673 -15.64 -20.59 -18.46
CA TYR A 673 -14.40 -21.22 -18.92
C TYR A 673 -13.15 -20.41 -18.56
N ILE A 674 -13.22 -19.07 -18.61
CA ILE A 674 -12.13 -18.20 -18.14
C ILE A 674 -11.81 -18.47 -16.67
N VAL A 675 -12.85 -18.50 -15.81
CA VAL A 675 -12.69 -18.81 -14.39
C VAL A 675 -12.12 -20.21 -14.20
N LYS A 676 -12.66 -21.21 -14.90
CA LYS A 676 -12.18 -22.60 -14.83
C LYS A 676 -10.69 -22.69 -15.16
N ASN A 677 -10.30 -22.16 -16.31
CA ASN A 677 -8.92 -22.22 -16.78
C ASN A 677 -7.96 -21.50 -15.82
N ALA A 678 -8.32 -20.29 -15.37
CA ALA A 678 -7.47 -19.54 -14.46
C ALA A 678 -7.33 -20.23 -13.09
N VAL A 679 -8.43 -20.70 -12.50
CA VAL A 679 -8.41 -21.29 -11.16
C VAL A 679 -7.70 -22.65 -11.15
N GLU A 680 -7.98 -23.52 -12.12
CA GLU A 680 -7.41 -24.88 -12.16
C GLU A 680 -5.93 -24.91 -12.58
N THR A 681 -5.38 -23.79 -13.09
CA THR A 681 -3.98 -23.72 -13.54
C THR A 681 -3.12 -22.70 -12.80
N LEU A 682 -3.72 -21.68 -12.17
CA LEU A 682 -2.99 -20.58 -11.52
C LEU A 682 -3.23 -20.49 -10.01
N LEU A 683 -4.42 -20.86 -9.52
CA LEU A 683 -4.82 -20.55 -8.14
C LEU A 683 -4.37 -21.65 -7.18
N PHE A 684 -3.30 -21.40 -6.44
CA PHE A 684 -2.88 -22.23 -5.31
C PHE A 684 -3.58 -21.80 -4.02
N PRO A 685 -3.54 -22.61 -2.95
CA PRO A 685 -4.21 -22.29 -1.67
C PRO A 685 -3.81 -20.94 -1.05
N TRP A 686 -2.62 -20.43 -1.37
CA TRP A 686 -2.08 -19.17 -0.85
C TRP A 686 -2.14 -17.99 -1.82
N GLY A 687 -2.59 -18.18 -3.06
CA GLY A 687 -2.71 -17.10 -4.03
C GLY A 687 -2.63 -17.55 -5.48
N ILE A 688 -2.87 -16.61 -6.39
CA ILE A 688 -2.92 -16.85 -7.83
C ILE A 688 -1.60 -16.48 -8.52
N CYS A 689 -1.01 -17.44 -9.23
CA CYS A 689 0.22 -17.25 -9.98
C CYS A 689 0.04 -16.29 -11.16
N SER A 690 1.05 -15.48 -11.46
CA SER A 690 1.05 -14.55 -12.61
C SER A 690 1.18 -15.24 -13.99
N LEU A 691 1.49 -16.54 -14.00
CA LEU A 691 1.63 -17.39 -15.19
C LEU A 691 1.46 -18.87 -14.78
N GLN A 692 0.86 -19.68 -15.65
CA GLN A 692 0.69 -21.13 -15.39
C GLN A 692 2.02 -21.88 -15.33
N GLN A 693 2.12 -22.86 -14.44
CA GLN A 693 3.35 -23.61 -14.17
C GLN A 693 3.85 -24.47 -15.34
N GLU A 694 2.97 -24.84 -16.27
CA GLU A 694 3.30 -25.56 -17.50
C GLU A 694 4.02 -24.67 -18.52
N HIS A 695 3.91 -23.34 -18.39
CA HIS A 695 4.48 -22.43 -19.37
C HIS A 695 6.01 -22.44 -19.31
N VAL A 696 6.64 -22.37 -20.48
CA VAL A 696 8.09 -22.48 -20.66
C VAL A 696 8.90 -21.38 -19.95
N ASP A 697 8.26 -20.21 -19.75
CA ASP A 697 8.83 -19.04 -19.07
C ASP A 697 8.47 -19.00 -17.57
N PHE A 698 7.86 -20.04 -16.99
CA PHE A 698 7.49 -20.02 -15.57
C PHE A 698 8.71 -20.00 -14.63
N HIS A 699 8.64 -19.15 -13.60
CA HIS A 699 9.62 -19.00 -12.53
C HIS A 699 8.91 -19.26 -11.19
N PRO A 700 9.24 -20.36 -10.49
CA PRO A 700 8.57 -20.73 -9.25
C PRO A 700 8.92 -19.86 -8.03
N TYR A 701 10.06 -19.17 -8.06
CA TYR A 701 10.59 -18.37 -6.95
C TYR A 701 10.89 -16.95 -7.44
N HIS A 702 10.52 -15.94 -6.67
CA HIS A 702 10.64 -14.55 -7.09
C HIS A 702 12.02 -13.98 -6.82
N ASP A 703 12.47 -13.95 -5.56
CA ASP A 703 13.70 -13.26 -5.14
C ASP A 703 14.77 -14.22 -4.60
N ASN A 704 15.98 -13.71 -4.38
CA ASN A 704 17.15 -14.42 -3.84
C ASN A 704 17.57 -15.66 -4.65
N GLN A 705 17.37 -15.63 -5.97
CA GLN A 705 17.76 -16.71 -6.87
C GLN A 705 19.12 -16.46 -7.53
N ALA A 706 20.03 -17.44 -7.46
CA ALA A 706 21.32 -17.35 -8.13
C ALA A 706 21.24 -17.56 -9.65
N MET A 707 20.13 -18.14 -10.13
CA MET A 707 19.95 -18.53 -11.53
C MET A 707 19.44 -17.40 -12.42
N TYR A 708 18.81 -16.37 -11.87
CA TYR A 708 18.22 -15.27 -12.63
C TYR A 708 17.95 -14.06 -11.74
N HIS A 709 17.76 -12.90 -12.37
CA HIS A 709 17.31 -11.67 -11.72
C HIS A 709 15.83 -11.75 -11.33
N LYS A 710 15.43 -11.19 -10.17
CA LYS A 710 14.05 -11.25 -9.65
C LYS A 710 12.98 -10.74 -10.63
N ASP A 711 13.28 -9.69 -11.39
CA ASP A 711 12.38 -9.13 -12.40
C ASP A 711 12.00 -10.13 -13.52
N ALA A 712 12.83 -11.16 -13.75
CA ALA A 712 12.49 -12.24 -14.67
C ALA A 712 11.27 -13.05 -14.19
N ALA A 713 11.14 -13.22 -12.87
CA ALA A 713 10.07 -13.95 -12.22
C ALA A 713 8.85 -13.09 -11.87
N TYR A 714 9.03 -11.77 -11.70
CA TYR A 714 8.05 -10.83 -11.15
C TYR A 714 6.65 -10.94 -11.78
N HIS A 715 6.56 -11.14 -13.10
CA HIS A 715 5.28 -11.41 -13.78
C HIS A 715 5.29 -12.74 -14.55
N ASN A 716 6.11 -13.72 -14.16
CA ASN A 716 6.19 -15.01 -14.85
C ASN A 716 6.10 -16.20 -13.88
N GLY A 717 5.29 -16.09 -12.84
CA GLY A 717 5.01 -17.18 -11.90
C GLY A 717 4.70 -16.65 -10.51
N THR A 718 5.42 -15.63 -10.07
CA THR A 718 5.22 -14.91 -8.79
C THR A 718 3.75 -14.63 -8.52
N ILE A 719 3.33 -14.84 -7.27
CA ILE A 719 2.00 -14.55 -6.77
C ILE A 719 1.98 -13.10 -6.27
N TRP A 720 0.94 -12.35 -6.62
CA TRP A 720 0.73 -10.98 -6.17
C TRP A 720 -0.51 -10.93 -5.28
N GLY A 721 -0.42 -10.28 -4.12
CA GLY A 721 -1.52 -10.22 -3.15
C GLY A 721 -2.81 -9.64 -3.75
N TRP A 722 -2.70 -8.50 -4.44
CA TRP A 722 -3.83 -7.81 -5.07
C TRP A 722 -4.53 -8.63 -6.16
N ASN A 723 -3.85 -9.62 -6.79
CA ASN A 723 -4.48 -10.47 -7.79
C ASN A 723 -5.59 -11.37 -7.20
N ALA A 724 -5.58 -11.57 -5.88
CA ALA A 724 -6.70 -12.21 -5.19
C ALA A 724 -7.99 -11.40 -5.33
N GLY A 725 -7.92 -10.08 -5.42
CA GLY A 725 -9.06 -9.18 -5.48
C GLY A 725 -10.04 -9.51 -6.60
N PHE A 726 -9.57 -9.43 -7.85
CA PHE A 726 -10.39 -9.78 -9.01
C PHE A 726 -10.68 -11.28 -9.13
N THR A 727 -9.86 -12.14 -8.51
CA THR A 727 -10.10 -13.59 -8.45
C THR A 727 -11.30 -13.91 -7.56
N ILE A 728 -11.37 -13.29 -6.38
CA ILE A 728 -12.49 -13.39 -5.44
C ILE A 728 -13.75 -12.81 -6.08
N THR A 729 -13.67 -11.66 -6.77
CA THR A 729 -14.80 -11.09 -7.50
C THR A 729 -15.34 -12.05 -8.57
N ALA A 730 -14.47 -12.64 -9.39
CA ALA A 730 -14.89 -13.58 -10.43
C ALA A 730 -15.54 -14.85 -9.83
N LEU A 731 -14.97 -15.42 -8.76
CA LEU A 731 -15.55 -16.59 -8.08
C LEU A 731 -16.92 -16.27 -7.45
N ASN A 732 -17.06 -15.13 -6.79
CA ASN A 732 -18.33 -14.71 -6.17
C ASN A 732 -19.42 -14.47 -7.23
N LYS A 733 -19.09 -13.86 -8.38
CA LYS A 733 -20.02 -13.69 -9.52
C LYS A 733 -20.65 -15.02 -9.95
N PHE A 734 -19.90 -16.12 -9.89
CA PHE A 734 -20.35 -17.47 -10.28
C PHE A 734 -20.74 -18.36 -9.10
N LYS A 735 -21.04 -17.78 -7.93
CA LYS A 735 -21.49 -18.51 -6.73
C LYS A 735 -20.51 -19.61 -6.29
N GLN A 736 -19.21 -19.32 -6.41
CA GLN A 736 -18.09 -20.13 -5.89
C GLN A 736 -17.51 -19.52 -4.61
N GLN A 737 -18.36 -18.90 -3.78
CA GLN A 737 -17.92 -18.14 -2.61
C GLN A 737 -17.24 -18.99 -1.54
N ASP A 738 -17.56 -20.27 -1.41
CA ASP A 738 -16.86 -21.17 -0.48
C ASP A 738 -15.40 -21.41 -0.90
N LEU A 739 -15.15 -21.54 -2.21
CA LEU A 739 -13.79 -21.68 -2.74
C LEU A 739 -13.03 -20.35 -2.63
N SER A 740 -13.67 -19.22 -2.94
CA SER A 740 -13.03 -17.91 -2.76
C SER A 740 -12.74 -17.61 -1.29
N TYR A 741 -13.60 -18.09 -0.36
CA TYR A 741 -13.39 -17.90 1.07
C TYR A 741 -12.21 -18.70 1.62
N GLN A 742 -11.91 -19.88 1.08
CA GLN A 742 -10.69 -20.60 1.44
C GLN A 742 -9.42 -19.79 1.12
N LEU A 743 -9.41 -19.09 -0.03
CA LEU A 743 -8.33 -18.15 -0.36
C LEU A 743 -8.31 -16.97 0.63
N SER A 744 -9.47 -16.36 0.90
CA SER A 744 -9.58 -15.24 1.86
C SER A 744 -9.14 -15.60 3.28
N GLN A 745 -9.33 -16.84 3.72
CA GLN A 745 -8.83 -17.34 5.01
C GLN A 745 -7.31 -17.50 4.99
N ASN A 746 -6.72 -17.93 3.87
CA ASN A 746 -5.25 -17.94 3.77
C ASN A 746 -4.69 -16.51 3.82
N LEU A 747 -5.26 -15.59 3.05
CA LEU A 747 -4.88 -14.17 3.06
C LEU A 747 -5.07 -13.52 4.44
N ALA A 748 -6.11 -13.91 5.19
CA ALA A 748 -6.31 -13.47 6.57
C ALA A 748 -5.10 -13.84 7.45
N LYS A 749 -4.60 -15.07 7.31
CA LYS A 749 -3.41 -15.53 8.03
C LYS A 749 -2.15 -14.78 7.59
N GLN A 750 -2.02 -14.45 6.31
CA GLN A 750 -0.92 -13.63 5.83
C GLN A 750 -0.90 -12.26 6.55
N ILE A 751 -2.04 -11.58 6.59
CA ILE A 751 -2.19 -10.27 7.26
C ILE A 751 -1.91 -10.35 8.76
N LEU A 752 -2.43 -11.39 9.43
CA LEU A 752 -2.40 -11.46 10.90
C LEU A 752 -1.13 -12.13 11.46
N THR A 753 -0.47 -13.00 10.68
CA THR A 753 0.54 -13.94 11.20
C THR A 753 1.77 -14.10 10.32
N GLN A 754 1.88 -13.42 9.18
CA GLN A 754 3.07 -13.43 8.33
C GLN A 754 3.72 -12.04 8.25
N GLY A 755 5.00 -12.03 7.86
CA GLY A 755 5.83 -10.83 7.71
C GLY A 755 5.53 -9.70 8.69
N CYS A 756 5.28 -8.52 8.10
CA CYS A 756 4.87 -7.33 8.81
C CYS A 756 3.40 -7.47 9.25
N ARG A 757 3.19 -7.57 10.57
CA ARG A 757 1.87 -7.87 11.14
C ARG A 757 0.88 -6.75 10.89
N GLY A 758 -0.36 -7.13 10.58
CA GLY A 758 -1.46 -6.20 10.32
C GLY A 758 -1.51 -5.67 8.89
N THR A 759 -0.62 -6.12 7.99
CA THR A 759 -0.57 -5.72 6.58
C THR A 759 -0.19 -6.92 5.69
N MET A 760 -0.26 -6.76 4.36
CA MET A 760 0.14 -7.77 3.39
C MET A 760 1.38 -7.33 2.59
N SER A 761 2.27 -8.27 2.29
CA SER A 761 3.40 -8.07 1.38
C SER A 761 2.96 -8.03 -0.08
N GLU A 762 3.86 -7.61 -0.96
CA GLU A 762 3.61 -7.49 -2.39
C GLU A 762 3.48 -8.84 -3.10
N ASN A 763 4.43 -9.73 -2.80
CA ASN A 763 4.65 -10.94 -3.57
C ASN A 763 4.90 -12.14 -2.67
N LEU A 764 4.48 -13.30 -3.18
CA LEU A 764 4.87 -14.60 -2.67
C LEU A 764 5.56 -15.40 -3.78
N ASP A 765 6.47 -16.28 -3.37
CA ASP A 765 6.92 -17.37 -4.24
C ASP A 765 5.72 -18.21 -4.67
N ALA A 766 5.73 -18.69 -5.91
CA ALA A 766 4.67 -19.56 -6.41
C ALA A 766 4.73 -20.92 -5.71
N PHE A 767 5.94 -21.48 -5.55
CA PHE A 767 6.15 -22.76 -4.89
C PHE A 767 6.56 -22.54 -3.45
N GLN A 768 5.76 -23.06 -2.53
CA GLN A 768 5.94 -22.90 -1.09
C GLN A 768 6.32 -24.25 -0.47
N GLU A 769 7.38 -24.29 0.34
CA GLU A 769 7.75 -25.51 1.06
C GLU A 769 6.74 -25.85 2.18
N SER A 770 6.04 -24.82 2.68
CA SER A 770 5.08 -24.92 3.77
C SER A 770 3.91 -23.96 3.57
N ASP A 771 2.68 -24.48 3.61
CA ASP A 771 1.45 -23.68 3.55
C ASP A 771 1.26 -22.77 4.77
N CYS A 772 2.08 -22.95 5.83
CA CYS A 772 2.04 -22.18 7.07
C CYS A 772 3.19 -21.16 7.19
N ASP A 773 4.20 -21.23 6.33
CA ASP A 773 5.39 -20.38 6.37
C ASP A 773 5.73 -19.98 4.94
N LEU A 774 4.93 -19.03 4.43
CA LEU A 774 5.02 -18.61 3.04
C LEU A 774 6.22 -17.68 2.86
N VAL A 775 6.95 -17.85 1.76
CA VAL A 775 8.09 -17.02 1.40
C VAL A 775 7.59 -15.73 0.73
N GLU A 776 7.72 -14.63 1.46
CA GLU A 776 7.36 -13.28 1.03
C GLU A 776 8.52 -12.57 0.33
N SER A 777 8.19 -11.66 -0.58
CA SER A 777 9.16 -10.83 -1.30
C SER A 777 8.53 -9.51 -1.78
N GLY A 778 9.34 -8.62 -2.35
CA GLY A 778 8.90 -7.27 -2.75
C GLY A 778 8.79 -6.32 -1.55
N THR A 779 7.80 -5.42 -1.59
CA THR A 779 7.44 -4.56 -0.45
C THR A 779 6.83 -5.40 0.68
N PHE A 780 7.16 -5.07 1.93
CA PHE A 780 6.62 -5.80 3.10
C PHE A 780 5.20 -5.33 3.48
N ALA A 781 4.77 -4.18 2.96
CA ALA A 781 3.45 -3.61 3.13
C ALA A 781 3.03 -2.95 1.82
N GLN A 782 1.92 -3.40 1.22
CA GLN A 782 1.58 -3.05 -0.15
C GLN A 782 0.11 -2.63 -0.27
N ALA A 783 -0.13 -1.42 -0.82
CA ALA A 783 -1.40 -0.70 -0.69
C ALA A 783 -2.58 -1.42 -1.38
N TRP A 784 -2.49 -1.60 -2.69
CA TRP A 784 -3.43 -2.36 -3.51
C TRP A 784 -3.78 -3.77 -2.98
N SER A 785 -2.88 -4.51 -2.31
CA SER A 785 -3.18 -5.85 -1.78
C SER A 785 -4.08 -5.77 -0.57
N VAL A 786 -3.77 -4.92 0.42
CA VAL A 786 -4.66 -4.72 1.58
C VAL A 786 -5.96 -4.02 1.17
N SER A 787 -5.92 -3.16 0.16
CA SER A 787 -7.13 -2.49 -0.35
C SER A 787 -8.06 -3.44 -1.09
N GLU A 788 -7.55 -4.32 -1.96
CA GLU A 788 -8.38 -5.32 -2.65
C GLU A 788 -9.02 -6.31 -1.65
N TYR A 789 -8.25 -6.76 -0.64
CA TYR A 789 -8.80 -7.63 0.41
C TYR A 789 -9.92 -6.95 1.21
N ALA A 790 -9.72 -5.68 1.59
CA ALA A 790 -10.74 -4.87 2.26
C ALA A 790 -11.98 -4.65 1.37
N ARG A 791 -11.77 -4.38 0.07
CA ARG A 791 -12.84 -4.18 -0.91
C ARG A 791 -13.70 -5.43 -1.06
N ASN A 792 -13.10 -6.62 -1.13
CA ASN A 792 -13.84 -7.87 -1.31
C ASN A 792 -14.86 -8.14 -0.20
N ALA A 793 -14.55 -7.77 1.06
CA ALA A 793 -15.47 -7.93 2.18
C ALA A 793 -16.83 -7.27 1.89
N GLN A 794 -16.81 -6.03 1.38
CA GLN A 794 -18.02 -5.26 1.11
C GLN A 794 -18.61 -5.54 -0.28
N GLN A 795 -17.80 -5.45 -1.32
CA GLN A 795 -18.32 -5.49 -2.70
C GLN A 795 -18.67 -6.90 -3.15
N ASP A 796 -17.98 -7.94 -2.65
CA ASP A 796 -18.10 -9.30 -3.18
C ASP A 796 -18.85 -10.24 -2.22
N TYR A 797 -18.48 -10.27 -0.92
CA TYR A 797 -19.16 -11.12 0.07
C TYR A 797 -20.50 -10.54 0.52
N LEU A 798 -20.53 -9.27 0.93
CA LEU A 798 -21.81 -8.59 1.20
C LEU A 798 -22.58 -8.25 -0.09
N GLY A 799 -21.88 -8.22 -1.23
CA GLY A 799 -22.48 -7.91 -2.52
C GLY A 799 -23.02 -6.48 -2.62
N TYR A 800 -22.42 -5.55 -1.88
CA TYR A 800 -22.87 -4.18 -1.77
C TYR A 800 -22.39 -3.33 -2.95
N CYS A 801 -23.35 -2.87 -3.76
CA CYS A 801 -23.12 -2.06 -4.95
C CYS A 801 -24.10 -0.87 -4.96
N PRO A 802 -23.76 0.24 -4.31
CA PRO A 802 -24.53 1.46 -4.42
C PRO A 802 -24.39 2.01 -5.84
N ARG A 803 -25.50 2.50 -6.39
CA ARG A 803 -25.63 3.11 -7.73
C ARG A 803 -26.49 4.36 -7.60
N LEU A 804 -26.02 5.30 -6.79
CA LEU A 804 -26.78 6.50 -6.45
C LEU A 804 -27.01 7.41 -7.66
N LEU A 805 -26.22 7.30 -8.73
CA LEU A 805 -26.51 8.00 -10.00
C LEU A 805 -27.81 7.48 -10.66
N ASP A 806 -28.09 6.19 -10.50
CA ASP A 806 -29.32 5.52 -10.97
C ASP A 806 -30.42 5.50 -9.87
N ASN A 807 -30.21 6.19 -8.73
CA ASN A 807 -31.07 6.13 -7.54
C ASN A 807 -31.31 4.69 -7.02
N GLN A 808 -30.28 3.83 -7.03
CA GLN A 808 -30.39 2.45 -6.59
C GLN A 808 -29.29 2.05 -5.61
N ILE A 809 -29.59 1.12 -4.72
CA ILE A 809 -28.60 0.38 -3.93
C ILE A 809 -28.86 -1.11 -4.15
N HIS A 810 -27.87 -1.82 -4.68
CA HIS A 810 -27.93 -3.26 -4.87
C HIS A 810 -27.21 -3.98 -3.73
N ILE A 811 -27.82 -5.03 -3.21
CA ILE A 811 -27.22 -5.95 -2.24
C ILE A 811 -27.44 -7.38 -2.75
N THR A 812 -26.36 -8.03 -3.19
CA THR A 812 -26.39 -9.42 -3.71
C THR A 812 -25.42 -10.29 -2.92
N PRO A 813 -25.79 -10.71 -1.70
CA PRO A 813 -24.88 -11.40 -0.80
C PRO A 813 -24.36 -12.72 -1.40
N ASN A 814 -23.08 -12.97 -1.19
CA ASN A 814 -22.41 -14.23 -1.51
C ASN A 814 -21.73 -14.76 -0.24
N PHE A 815 -22.52 -14.97 0.81
CA PHE A 815 -22.00 -15.44 2.09
C PHE A 815 -21.41 -16.85 1.94
N PRO A 816 -20.17 -17.08 2.40
CA PRO A 816 -19.63 -18.41 2.58
C PRO A 816 -20.56 -19.25 3.46
N SER A 817 -20.68 -20.54 3.19
CA SER A 817 -21.56 -21.46 3.91
C SER A 817 -21.27 -21.57 5.41
N CYS A 818 -20.05 -21.22 5.82
CA CYS A 818 -19.66 -21.18 7.24
C CYS A 818 -20.16 -19.92 7.97
N TRP A 819 -20.70 -18.92 7.29
CA TRP A 819 -21.28 -17.74 7.92
C TRP A 819 -22.74 -18.00 8.30
N SER A 820 -22.99 -18.08 9.60
CA SER A 820 -24.35 -18.24 10.16
C SER A 820 -24.91 -16.95 10.74
N GLU A 821 -24.06 -15.98 11.06
CA GLU A 821 -24.47 -14.68 11.60
C GLU A 821 -23.49 -13.59 11.17
N LEU A 822 -24.01 -12.39 10.92
CA LEU A 822 -23.19 -11.19 10.75
C LEU A 822 -23.96 -9.91 11.04
N VAL A 823 -23.19 -8.85 11.30
CA VAL A 823 -23.64 -7.46 11.34
C VAL A 823 -22.69 -6.63 10.49
N ALA A 824 -23.25 -5.76 9.66
CA ALA A 824 -22.50 -4.82 8.82
C ALA A 824 -23.09 -3.41 8.87
N SER A 825 -22.23 -2.40 8.74
CA SER A 825 -22.56 -0.99 8.51
C SER A 825 -21.89 -0.54 7.21
N LEU A 826 -22.68 0.00 6.28
CA LEU A 826 -22.29 0.24 4.90
C LEU A 826 -22.57 1.71 4.53
N PRO A 827 -21.54 2.55 4.38
CA PRO A 827 -21.73 3.98 4.08
C PRO A 827 -22.14 4.23 2.63
N PHE A 828 -23.00 5.23 2.41
CA PHE A 828 -23.35 5.77 1.09
C PHE A 828 -23.74 7.24 1.19
N GLY A 829 -23.60 7.97 0.08
CA GLY A 829 -23.93 9.39 0.03
C GLY A 829 -23.18 10.21 1.08
N GLN A 830 -23.71 11.37 1.45
CA GLN A 830 -23.14 12.16 2.54
C GLN A 830 -23.78 11.79 3.88
N GLY A 831 -23.01 11.12 4.74
CA GLY A 831 -23.42 10.81 6.13
C GLY A 831 -24.42 9.67 6.31
N ASN A 832 -24.81 8.98 5.23
CA ASN A 832 -25.79 7.89 5.33
C ASN A 832 -25.10 6.53 5.46
N GLN A 833 -25.80 5.60 6.11
CA GLN A 833 -25.36 4.25 6.38
C GLN A 833 -26.54 3.29 6.27
N LEU A 834 -26.28 2.14 5.64
CA LEU A 834 -27.15 0.99 5.64
C LEU A 834 -26.58 -0.04 6.62
N ARG A 835 -27.40 -0.46 7.58
CA ARG A 835 -27.09 -1.52 8.53
C ARG A 835 -27.72 -2.81 8.05
N LEU A 836 -26.92 -3.85 7.91
CA LEU A 836 -27.36 -5.19 7.55
C LEU A 836 -27.07 -6.13 8.73
N SER A 837 -28.07 -6.85 9.21
CA SER A 837 -27.89 -7.98 10.12
C SER A 837 -28.44 -9.23 9.45
N PHE A 838 -27.73 -10.34 9.62
CA PHE A 838 -28.12 -11.63 9.09
C PHE A 838 -27.92 -12.71 10.14
N GLU A 839 -28.88 -13.63 10.23
CA GLU A 839 -28.79 -14.85 11.03
C GLU A 839 -29.42 -15.99 10.20
N SER A 840 -28.77 -17.16 10.18
CA SER A 840 -29.30 -18.36 9.54
C SER A 840 -29.23 -19.56 10.47
N LYS A 841 -30.37 -20.21 10.68
CA LYS A 841 -30.51 -21.37 11.56
C LYS A 841 -31.57 -22.33 11.05
N ASN A 842 -31.24 -23.62 11.00
CA ASN A 842 -32.16 -24.69 10.59
C ASN A 842 -32.86 -24.43 9.24
N GLY A 843 -32.12 -23.91 8.25
CA GLY A 843 -32.65 -23.61 6.92
C GLY A 843 -33.51 -22.35 6.83
N ILE A 844 -33.63 -21.57 7.92
CA ILE A 844 -34.31 -20.28 7.95
C ILE A 844 -33.26 -19.18 8.06
N SER A 845 -33.24 -18.28 7.08
CA SER A 845 -32.38 -17.11 7.04
C SER A 845 -33.20 -15.84 7.29
N HIS A 846 -32.73 -15.00 8.20
CA HIS A 846 -33.35 -13.74 8.57
C HIS A 846 -32.39 -12.59 8.24
N TYR A 847 -32.86 -11.64 7.44
CA TYR A 847 -32.16 -10.42 7.09
C TYR A 847 -32.89 -9.23 7.69
N LYS A 848 -32.16 -8.35 8.36
CA LYS A 848 -32.65 -7.07 8.84
C LYS A 848 -31.82 -5.96 8.23
N ILE A 849 -32.47 -5.05 7.54
CA ILE A 849 -31.84 -3.89 6.92
C ILE A 849 -32.42 -2.64 7.55
N GLN A 850 -31.55 -1.73 8.01
CA GLN A 850 -31.96 -0.45 8.58
C GLN A 850 -31.14 0.67 7.94
N SER A 851 -31.75 1.83 7.72
CA SER A 851 -31.02 3.03 7.28
C SER A 851 -31.06 4.09 8.38
N ASN A 852 -30.00 4.88 8.49
CA ASN A 852 -29.93 6.02 9.42
C ASN A 852 -30.54 7.32 8.83
N LEU A 853 -31.33 7.20 7.76
CA LEU A 853 -32.01 8.35 7.16
C LEU A 853 -33.02 8.92 8.18
N GLU A 854 -32.68 10.05 8.79
CA GLU A 854 -33.64 10.91 9.49
C GLU A 854 -34.71 11.39 8.48
N ASP A 855 -35.85 11.91 8.96
CA ASP A 855 -37.11 12.18 8.23
C ASP A 855 -37.03 12.98 6.89
N THR A 856 -35.84 13.35 6.42
CA THR A 856 -35.54 13.73 5.04
C THR A 856 -35.26 12.50 4.17
N VAL A 857 -36.32 11.76 3.86
CA VAL A 857 -36.34 10.79 2.77
C VAL A 857 -35.88 11.51 1.49
N SER A 858 -34.92 10.95 0.74
CA SER A 858 -35.03 11.03 -0.71
C SER A 858 -35.88 9.84 -1.12
N PRO A 859 -37.21 9.99 -1.33
CA PRO A 859 -38.12 8.88 -1.66
C PRO A 859 -37.81 8.19 -3.00
N GLU A 860 -36.66 8.51 -3.58
CA GLU A 860 -36.22 8.14 -4.91
C GLU A 860 -35.26 6.94 -4.90
N ILE A 861 -34.57 6.65 -3.77
CA ILE A 861 -33.62 5.52 -3.74
C ILE A 861 -34.36 4.19 -3.62
N THR A 862 -34.13 3.30 -4.58
CA THR A 862 -34.65 1.92 -4.57
C THR A 862 -33.59 0.96 -4.06
N LEU A 863 -33.93 0.18 -3.02
CA LEU A 863 -33.13 -0.94 -2.54
C LEU A 863 -33.49 -2.20 -3.34
N VAL A 864 -32.50 -2.81 -3.99
CA VAL A 864 -32.62 -4.03 -4.77
C VAL A 864 -31.79 -5.14 -4.12
N LEU A 865 -32.44 -6.21 -3.71
CA LEU A 865 -31.84 -7.35 -3.03
C LEU A 865 -31.95 -8.59 -3.89
N THR A 866 -30.84 -9.31 -4.08
CA THR A 866 -30.85 -10.64 -4.70
C THR A 866 -30.36 -11.66 -3.69
N LEU A 867 -31.29 -12.41 -3.09
CA LEU A 867 -31.02 -13.30 -1.96
C LEU A 867 -31.20 -14.76 -2.36
N ASP A 868 -30.27 -15.62 -1.97
CA ASP A 868 -30.35 -17.05 -2.22
C ASP A 868 -31.49 -17.69 -1.39
N ILE A 869 -32.38 -18.44 -2.04
CA ILE A 869 -33.41 -19.25 -1.37
C ILE A 869 -32.88 -20.66 -1.09
N ASN A 870 -32.26 -21.26 -2.11
CA ASN A 870 -31.68 -22.61 -2.08
C ASN A 870 -30.63 -22.73 -3.20
N HIS A 871 -30.25 -23.95 -3.60
CA HIS A 871 -29.27 -24.18 -4.67
C HIS A 871 -29.80 -23.88 -6.09
N GLU A 872 -31.10 -23.72 -6.28
CA GLU A 872 -31.76 -23.60 -7.59
C GLU A 872 -32.39 -22.23 -7.84
N SER A 873 -32.74 -21.47 -6.80
CA SER A 873 -33.49 -20.22 -6.93
C SER A 873 -33.00 -19.08 -6.05
N VAL A 874 -33.24 -17.85 -6.50
CA VAL A 874 -33.03 -16.59 -5.78
C VAL A 874 -34.32 -15.80 -5.67
N ALA A 875 -34.45 -15.00 -4.62
CA ALA A 875 -35.46 -13.97 -4.47
C ALA A 875 -34.87 -12.62 -4.90
N VAL A 876 -35.49 -11.96 -5.88
CA VAL A 876 -35.17 -10.58 -6.25
C VAL A 876 -36.24 -9.69 -5.64
N ILE A 877 -35.85 -8.83 -4.71
CA ILE A 877 -36.73 -7.95 -3.96
C ILE A 877 -36.36 -6.50 -4.30
N SER A 878 -37.35 -5.69 -4.67
CA SER A 878 -37.21 -4.27 -4.96
C SER A 878 -38.18 -3.48 -4.09
N THR A 879 -37.68 -2.53 -3.32
CA THR A 879 -38.50 -1.67 -2.46
C THR A 879 -37.85 -0.30 -2.29
N PRO A 880 -38.61 0.79 -2.08
CA PRO A 880 -38.01 2.06 -1.66
C PRO A 880 -37.15 1.88 -0.41
N LEU A 881 -36.05 2.62 -0.31
CA LEU A 881 -35.21 2.59 0.89
C LEU A 881 -36.00 3.20 2.07
N THR A 882 -36.41 2.34 3.01
CA THR A 882 -37.12 2.74 4.23
C THR A 882 -36.19 2.71 5.45
N GLN A 883 -36.70 3.14 6.61
CA GLN A 883 -35.95 3.08 7.87
C GLN A 883 -35.65 1.64 8.32
N SER A 884 -36.53 0.68 8.01
CA SER A 884 -36.36 -0.71 8.42
C SER A 884 -37.07 -1.68 7.48
N LEU A 885 -36.37 -2.75 7.10
CA LEU A 885 -36.84 -3.85 6.26
C LEU A 885 -36.41 -5.17 6.90
N GLU A 886 -37.35 -6.10 7.05
CA GLU A 886 -37.09 -7.46 7.55
C GLU A 886 -37.54 -8.48 6.51
N ILE A 887 -36.65 -9.43 6.22
CA ILE A 887 -36.86 -10.48 5.23
C ILE A 887 -36.54 -11.82 5.89
N MET A 888 -37.46 -12.77 5.73
CA MET A 888 -37.28 -14.15 6.16
C MET A 888 -37.36 -15.08 4.95
N ILE A 889 -36.37 -15.97 4.83
CA ILE A 889 -36.28 -16.99 3.78
C ILE A 889 -36.29 -18.36 4.45
N ASP A 890 -37.33 -19.16 4.21
CA ASP A 890 -37.38 -20.58 4.55
C ASP A 890 -36.96 -21.39 3.32
N SER A 891 -35.73 -21.91 3.33
CA SER A 891 -35.16 -22.68 2.23
C SER A 891 -35.84 -24.03 2.01
N HIS A 892 -36.46 -24.62 3.05
CA HIS A 892 -37.15 -25.90 2.98
C HIS A 892 -38.53 -25.77 2.33
N GLN A 893 -39.25 -24.71 2.69
CA GLN A 893 -40.58 -24.41 2.14
C GLN A 893 -40.51 -23.55 0.87
N GLN A 894 -39.32 -23.06 0.50
CA GLN A 894 -39.11 -22.08 -0.57
C GLN A 894 -39.98 -20.83 -0.38
N GLN A 895 -40.15 -20.41 0.88
CA GLN A 895 -41.01 -19.30 1.25
C GLN A 895 -40.17 -18.06 1.55
N VAL A 896 -40.56 -16.93 0.98
CA VAL A 896 -39.97 -15.61 1.25
C VAL A 896 -41.05 -14.73 1.86
N THR A 897 -40.74 -14.11 3.00
CA THR A 897 -41.62 -13.15 3.67
C THR A 897 -40.89 -11.83 3.81
N VAL A 898 -41.54 -10.74 3.40
CA VAL A 898 -41.02 -9.37 3.50
C VAL A 898 -42.03 -8.55 4.31
N ASN A 899 -41.57 -7.83 5.33
CA ASN A 899 -42.46 -7.07 6.23
C ASN A 899 -42.97 -5.75 5.62
N ASP A 900 -42.39 -5.31 4.51
CA ASP A 900 -42.77 -4.11 3.78
C ASP A 900 -43.85 -4.42 2.73
N LYS A 901 -44.99 -3.72 2.82
CA LYS A 901 -46.11 -3.86 1.88
C LYS A 901 -45.85 -3.24 0.52
N GLN A 902 -44.85 -2.37 0.39
CA GLN A 902 -44.44 -1.77 -0.88
C GLN A 902 -43.41 -2.62 -1.63
N ALA A 903 -42.82 -3.61 -0.96
CA ALA A 903 -41.83 -4.48 -1.57
C ALA A 903 -42.46 -5.31 -2.69
N GLN A 904 -41.85 -5.24 -3.86
CA GLN A 904 -42.10 -6.13 -4.97
C GLN A 904 -41.05 -7.23 -4.94
N PHE A 905 -41.44 -8.49 -5.09
CA PHE A 905 -40.46 -9.55 -5.22
C PHE A 905 -40.88 -10.64 -6.21
N GLU A 906 -39.87 -11.25 -6.80
CA GLU A 906 -40.01 -12.39 -7.70
C GLU A 906 -38.98 -13.47 -7.38
N ILE A 907 -39.35 -14.72 -7.63
CA ILE A 907 -38.45 -15.86 -7.49
C ILE A 907 -37.93 -16.20 -8.88
N GLN A 908 -36.61 -16.15 -9.05
CA GLN A 908 -35.93 -16.45 -10.30
C GLN A 908 -35.04 -17.71 -10.16
N PRO A 909 -34.85 -18.50 -11.22
CA PRO A 909 -33.86 -19.57 -11.21
C PRO A 909 -32.44 -19.00 -11.12
N LYS A 910 -31.55 -19.68 -10.40
CA LYS A 910 -30.12 -19.34 -10.35
C LYS A 910 -29.49 -19.51 -11.74
N PRO A 911 -28.52 -18.66 -12.11
CA PRO A 911 -27.72 -18.86 -13.32
C PRO A 911 -27.06 -20.24 -13.33
N ASN A 912 -27.07 -20.91 -14.49
CA ASN A 912 -26.47 -22.23 -14.64
C ASN A 912 -24.94 -22.12 -14.73
N ASN A 913 -24.26 -22.53 -13.65
CA ASN A 913 -22.79 -22.53 -13.57
C ASN A 913 -22.21 -23.95 -13.71
N ALA A 914 -22.78 -24.79 -14.58
CA ALA A 914 -22.43 -26.20 -14.71
C ALA A 914 -20.93 -26.47 -14.97
N ILE A 915 -20.25 -25.58 -15.69
CA ILE A 915 -18.81 -25.69 -16.02
C ILE A 915 -17.94 -25.63 -14.75
N LEU A 916 -18.44 -24.99 -13.69
CA LEU A 916 -17.70 -24.66 -12.46
C LEU A 916 -18.06 -25.54 -11.26
N ARG A 917 -18.88 -26.59 -11.42
CA ARG A 917 -19.38 -27.40 -10.29
C ARG A 917 -18.29 -28.07 -9.46
N ASP A 918 -17.21 -28.50 -10.10
CA ASP A 918 -16.12 -29.26 -9.47
C ASP A 918 -14.81 -28.44 -9.42
N LEU A 919 -14.92 -27.11 -9.37
CA LEU A 919 -13.77 -26.22 -9.39
C LEU A 919 -12.88 -26.42 -8.14
N GLN A 920 -11.58 -26.54 -8.34
CA GLN A 920 -10.60 -26.74 -7.27
C GLN A 920 -9.35 -25.90 -7.51
N PHE A 921 -8.62 -25.61 -6.43
CA PHE A 921 -7.29 -25.02 -6.53
C PHE A 921 -6.34 -25.91 -7.33
N ALA A 922 -5.52 -25.26 -8.15
CA ALA A 922 -4.34 -25.87 -8.74
C ALA A 922 -3.39 -26.37 -7.65
N LYS A 923 -2.47 -27.27 -8.02
CA LYS A 923 -1.42 -27.78 -7.13
C LYS A 923 -0.04 -27.52 -7.73
N PRO A 924 0.94 -27.04 -6.97
CA PRO A 924 2.30 -26.91 -7.45
C PRO A 924 2.89 -28.30 -7.78
N ASP A 925 3.48 -28.41 -8.97
CA ASP A 925 4.15 -29.61 -9.46
C ASP A 925 5.66 -29.51 -9.23
N PHE A 926 6.11 -29.83 -8.01
CA PHE A 926 7.52 -29.79 -7.62
C PHE A 926 8.41 -30.77 -8.42
N ALA A 927 7.83 -31.76 -9.10
CA ALA A 927 8.58 -32.69 -9.94
C ALA A 927 8.94 -32.09 -11.32
N ARG A 928 8.31 -30.97 -11.69
CA ARG A 928 8.52 -30.30 -12.98
C ARG A 928 9.89 -29.63 -13.03
N GLN A 929 10.60 -29.88 -14.13
CA GLN A 929 11.83 -29.16 -14.43
C GLN A 929 11.50 -27.86 -15.16
N HIS A 930 11.70 -26.73 -14.49
CA HIS A 930 11.51 -25.40 -15.07
C HIS A 930 12.82 -24.89 -15.69
N ASN A 931 12.75 -24.33 -16.90
CA ASN A 931 13.94 -23.79 -17.59
C ASN A 931 14.65 -22.70 -16.79
N SER A 932 13.88 -21.92 -16.02
CA SER A 932 14.36 -20.89 -15.09
C SER A 932 15.32 -21.46 -14.03
N LEU A 933 15.15 -22.72 -13.64
CA LEU A 933 16.02 -23.40 -12.66
C LEU A 933 17.11 -24.25 -13.33
N MET A 934 16.92 -24.67 -14.58
CA MET A 934 17.86 -25.55 -15.29
C MET A 934 18.91 -24.79 -16.11
N SER A 935 18.69 -23.51 -16.41
CA SER A 935 19.56 -22.71 -17.28
C SER A 935 19.72 -21.30 -16.74
N LYS A 936 20.96 -20.91 -16.41
CA LYS A 936 21.28 -19.59 -15.87
C LYS A 936 20.87 -18.50 -16.87
N ASP A 937 20.17 -17.49 -16.37
CA ASP A 937 19.66 -16.35 -17.13
C ASP A 937 18.81 -16.77 -18.34
N TYR A 938 18.06 -17.87 -18.24
CA TYR A 938 17.25 -18.43 -19.34
C TYR A 938 16.39 -17.37 -20.02
N LEU A 939 15.58 -16.64 -19.25
CA LEU A 939 14.63 -15.66 -19.79
C LEU A 939 15.35 -14.45 -20.39
N LEU A 940 16.40 -13.96 -19.72
CA LEU A 940 17.23 -12.86 -20.23
C LEU A 940 17.83 -13.22 -21.60
N ASN A 941 18.43 -14.41 -21.69
CA ASN A 941 19.01 -14.94 -22.92
C ASN A 941 17.96 -15.13 -24.03
N LYS A 942 16.74 -15.54 -23.67
CA LYS A 942 15.60 -15.62 -24.60
C LYS A 942 15.22 -14.24 -25.13
N ARG A 943 15.01 -13.25 -24.25
CA ARG A 943 14.61 -11.88 -24.63
C ARG A 943 15.66 -11.19 -25.51
N ASN A 944 16.94 -11.34 -25.18
CA ASN A 944 18.05 -10.81 -25.99
C ASN A 944 18.08 -11.38 -27.42
N LYS A 945 17.68 -12.64 -27.62
CA LYS A 945 17.60 -13.28 -28.95
C LYS A 945 16.37 -12.83 -29.75
N GLN A 946 15.28 -12.45 -29.08
CA GLN A 946 14.02 -12.06 -29.73
C GLN A 946 14.08 -10.69 -30.40
N LYS A 947 15.10 -9.86 -30.10
CA LYS A 947 15.27 -8.52 -30.67
C LYS A 947 13.99 -7.67 -30.59
N LEU A 948 13.31 -7.71 -29.44
CA LEU A 948 12.13 -6.91 -29.18
C LEU A 948 12.46 -5.41 -29.30
N SER A 949 11.51 -4.62 -29.80
CA SER A 949 11.66 -3.17 -29.85
C SER A 949 11.90 -2.59 -28.45
N ALA A 950 12.89 -1.70 -28.32
CA ALA A 950 13.15 -1.00 -27.07
C ALA A 950 11.99 -0.04 -26.76
N ALA A 951 11.43 -0.15 -25.55
CA ALA A 951 10.41 0.76 -25.05
C ALA A 951 11.10 1.92 -24.33
N LYS A 952 11.53 2.92 -25.10
CA LYS A 952 12.04 4.20 -24.56
C LYS A 952 10.86 5.09 -24.19
N ASP A 953 10.85 5.56 -22.96
CA ASP A 953 9.85 6.50 -22.44
C ASP A 953 10.08 7.92 -22.96
#